data_AF-A0A3L8DUU7-F1
#
_entry.id   AF-A0A3L8DUU7-F1
#
_cell.length_a   1.000
_cell.length_b   1.000
_cell.length_c   1.000
_cell.angle_alpha   90.00
_cell.angle_beta   90.00
_cell.angle_gamma   90.00
#
_symmetry.space_group_name_H-M   'P 1'
#
loop_
_entity.id
_entity.type
_entity.pdbx_description
1 polymer ?
#
loop_
_entity_poly.entity_id
_entity_poly.type
_entity_poly.pdbx_seq_one_letter_code
_entity_poly.pdbx_strand_id
1 'polypeptide(L)'
;MAGKLNLLNWTPTQLSCLCSSHFEVSCLRKVKNKYWFLKENSIPTILNPSDCDPLYQNIEFEKSMENTLHLNENKSTSNFVTNNISHNVPLINVVITEDAKKENLQSYEEGAVEQCNNSEKNRNEVKNGSILRLEFSPSKTASDILAKLNNGSMEKKVAALQKLITLSADMTFALEFINKKGLALIISQVEDGKYKGNALAYSLQSFVELMDHGIVSWDILESPFINKVASYVNNQSVTQDTSIVEASLSILENIVLNSTGKYGQVEKEVTFPNLVMHLQCMNPQIQQNAIALINALFLKADLHKRRAVSATLQSKQVRNVFLTNIIQSTGQVGAEMAHQLYVLQTLALSLLEQRMMTKMDPQDQDAHDKIKELRKIAFDTEGTAGGDITARKQGLFAKDYKKLGFKYDINPALDFTETPPGMLALDCMVYFARNHTEAYTKVVLENSCRADEHECPFGRTSVELVKLLCEVLRIGETPSEQGQSYHPMFFTHDHPFEEFYCVCIVLLNKTWKEMRATTEDFVKVFSVVREQITRALHCKPTGLDKFKNKLQQLTYSTITNLWQQERTSREEWESHARPIVELREQITPEIIELIQQQRLGFLVQGTRFMKYSARGQRIKDKFWYVRLSPNHKVFHYGDCDEKSVPTIDELPTKLAVVEIRGLLTGRDCPHMKDLQRRKTTHQLAFSLALDSVERRGDVLTSHVKRNRMTSKEAENDLETLLSMDIKLRLLDAEGIDIPQDPPTIPELPPNYDFCYELK
;
A
#
# COMPACT_ATOMS: atom_id res chain seq x y z
N MET A 1 -13.37 45.91 48.50
CA MET A 1 -12.52 45.21 49.48
C MET A 1 -11.90 44.01 48.77
N ALA A 2 -10.60 44.05 48.46
CA ALA A 2 -9.89 42.87 47.99
C ALA A 2 -9.74 41.89 49.17
N GLY A 3 -10.57 40.86 49.21
CA GLY A 3 -10.24 39.66 49.97
C GLY A 3 -9.02 39.02 49.31
N LYS A 4 -7.87 39.06 50.00
CA LYS A 4 -6.68 38.30 49.63
C LYS A 4 -7.06 36.84 49.39
N LEU A 5 -7.11 36.41 48.13
CA LEU A 5 -6.97 35.00 47.79
C LEU A 5 -5.52 34.62 48.15
N ASN A 6 -5.37 33.85 49.22
CA ASN A 6 -4.09 33.27 49.64
C ASN A 6 -3.62 32.24 48.59
N LEU A 7 -3.00 32.72 47.51
CA LEU A 7 -2.31 31.90 46.51
C LEU A 7 -0.88 31.62 46.97
N LEU A 8 -0.73 30.84 48.05
CA LEU A 8 0.60 30.48 48.56
C LEU A 8 1.20 29.23 47.90
N ASN A 9 0.45 28.46 47.10
CA ASN A 9 0.93 27.21 46.49
C ASN A 9 0.46 27.07 45.02
N TRP A 10 0.94 27.92 44.12
CA TRP A 10 0.73 27.73 42.68
C TRP A 10 1.97 27.09 42.02
N THR A 11 1.77 26.00 41.29
CA THR A 11 2.77 25.33 40.45
C THR A 11 2.24 25.24 39.01
N PRO A 12 2.95 25.78 38.00
CA PRO A 12 2.49 25.75 36.62
C PRO A 12 2.43 24.33 36.06
N THR A 13 1.30 23.97 35.44
CA THR A 13 1.16 22.76 34.60
C THR A 13 1.30 23.13 33.13
N GLN A 14 1.62 22.16 32.27
CA GLN A 14 1.85 22.35 30.82
C GLN A 14 0.63 22.91 30.05
N LEU A 15 -0.52 23.06 30.70
CA LEU A 15 -1.77 23.59 30.14
C LEU A 15 -2.06 25.04 30.56
N SER A 16 -1.17 25.69 31.32
CA SER A 16 -1.36 27.05 31.83
C SER A 16 -0.71 28.10 30.92
N CYS A 17 -1.49 28.79 30.08
CA CYS A 17 -1.00 29.85 29.20
C CYS A 17 -1.04 31.23 29.90
N LEU A 18 0.07 31.64 30.53
CA LEU A 18 0.19 32.99 31.12
C LEU A 18 1.26 33.80 30.37
N CYS A 19 0.89 34.98 29.85
CA CYS A 19 1.82 35.95 29.28
C CYS A 19 2.21 37.06 30.28
N SER A 20 3.20 37.89 29.92
CA SER A 20 3.80 38.90 30.82
C SER A 20 2.84 39.97 31.34
N SER A 21 1.64 40.09 30.77
CA SER A 21 0.59 40.99 31.26
C SER A 21 -0.13 40.47 32.52
N HIS A 22 0.06 39.21 32.89
CA HIS A 22 -0.55 38.61 34.10
C HIS A 22 0.27 38.83 35.39
N PHE A 23 1.42 39.50 35.28
CA PHE A 23 2.34 39.74 36.39
C PHE A 23 2.67 41.23 36.48
N GLU A 24 2.59 41.79 37.68
CA GLU A 24 3.08 43.13 37.96
C GLU A 24 4.56 43.27 37.59
N VAL A 25 4.95 44.46 37.11
CA VAL A 25 6.33 44.78 36.78
C VAL A 25 7.28 44.59 37.97
N SER A 26 6.76 44.67 39.20
CA SER A 26 7.48 44.38 40.46
C SER A 26 7.93 42.91 40.57
N CYS A 27 7.22 41.97 39.94
CA CYS A 27 7.55 40.55 39.80
C CYS A 27 8.56 40.30 38.68
N LEU A 28 8.87 41.30 37.85
CA LEU A 28 9.82 41.21 36.76
C LEU A 28 11.13 41.92 37.16
N ARG A 29 12.28 41.28 36.95
CA ARG A 29 13.60 41.87 37.10
C ARG A 29 14.20 42.17 35.73
N LYS A 30 14.72 43.39 35.57
CA LYS A 30 15.41 43.79 34.34
C LYS A 30 16.83 43.24 34.36
N VAL A 31 17.18 42.43 33.37
CA VAL A 31 18.52 41.86 33.22
C VAL A 31 19.20 42.50 32.01
N LYS A 32 20.40 43.05 32.22
CA LYS A 32 21.26 43.65 31.17
C LYS A 32 20.58 44.75 30.34
N ASN A 33 19.68 45.52 30.95
CA ASN A 33 18.94 46.64 30.33
C ASN A 33 18.14 46.32 29.05
N LYS A 34 18.03 45.04 28.64
CA LYS A 34 17.36 44.61 27.40
C LYS A 34 16.21 43.62 27.60
N TYR A 35 16.20 42.85 28.68
CA TYR A 35 15.20 41.78 28.90
C TYR A 35 14.61 41.81 30.31
N TRP A 36 13.37 41.36 30.45
CA TRP A 36 12.67 41.22 31.73
C TRP A 36 12.48 39.74 32.06
N PHE A 37 12.84 39.34 33.27
CA PHE A 37 12.70 37.97 33.77
C PHE A 37 11.77 37.95 34.98
N LEU A 38 10.92 36.94 35.10
CA LEU A 38 10.10 36.74 36.30
C LEU A 38 11.00 36.37 37.50
N LYS A 39 10.76 36.97 38.67
CA LYS A 39 11.46 36.65 39.92
C LYS A 39 10.99 35.29 40.42
N GLU A 40 11.88 34.55 41.08
CA GLU A 40 11.58 33.24 41.66
C GLU A 40 10.43 33.36 42.69
N ASN A 41 9.46 32.44 42.63
CA ASN A 41 8.22 32.44 43.44
C ASN A 41 7.25 33.61 43.18
N SER A 42 7.31 34.25 42.01
CA SER A 42 6.31 35.25 41.62
C SER A 42 4.96 34.60 41.35
N ILE A 43 3.92 35.09 42.02
CA ILE A 43 2.53 34.68 41.86
C ILE A 43 1.87 35.61 40.82
N PRO A 44 1.05 35.11 39.88
CA PRO A 44 0.30 35.97 38.95
C PRO A 44 -0.55 36.96 39.74
N THR A 45 -0.31 38.24 39.53
CA THR A 45 -0.94 39.32 40.30
C THR A 45 -2.08 39.99 39.56
N ILE A 46 -2.24 39.71 38.26
CA ILE A 46 -3.25 40.34 37.41
C ILE A 46 -3.98 39.23 36.63
N LEU A 47 -5.22 38.95 37.01
CA LEU A 47 -6.13 38.09 36.27
C LEU A 47 -7.20 38.97 35.62
N ASN A 48 -7.22 39.06 34.29
CA ASN A 48 -8.34 39.67 33.57
C ASN A 48 -9.53 38.69 33.59
N PRO A 49 -10.75 39.12 33.97
CA PRO A 49 -11.91 38.22 34.02
C PRO A 49 -12.31 37.63 32.67
N SER A 50 -11.79 38.19 31.56
CA SER A 50 -12.04 37.71 30.19
C SER A 50 -11.16 36.53 29.77
N ASP A 51 -10.16 36.15 30.57
CA ASP A 51 -9.30 34.97 30.35
C ASP A 51 -9.69 33.79 31.27
N CYS A 52 -10.78 33.92 32.03
CA CYS A 52 -11.47 32.81 32.67
C CYS A 52 -12.74 32.50 31.88
N ASP A 53 -12.86 31.23 31.48
CA ASP A 53 -14.07 30.59 30.94
C ASP A 53 -15.34 31.14 31.61
N PRO A 54 -16.46 31.40 30.90
CA PRO A 54 -17.65 32.01 31.50
C PRO A 54 -18.40 30.98 32.36
N LEU A 55 -17.83 30.69 33.52
CA LEU A 55 -18.55 30.23 34.69
C LEU A 55 -18.08 31.10 35.86
N TYR A 56 -19.00 31.94 36.32
CA TYR A 56 -19.00 32.78 37.53
C TYR A 56 -18.69 34.29 37.37
N GLN A 57 -19.72 35.08 37.65
CA GLN A 57 -19.77 36.54 37.72
C GLN A 57 -19.19 37.12 39.03
N ASN A 58 -18.77 38.39 38.92
CA ASN A 58 -19.00 39.54 39.83
C ASN A 58 -17.78 40.22 40.52
N ILE A 59 -17.87 41.57 40.51
CA ILE A 59 -17.39 42.62 41.45
C ILE A 59 -16.23 43.55 40.99
N GLU A 60 -16.49 44.86 41.12
CA GLU A 60 -15.84 46.10 40.68
C GLU A 60 -14.57 46.57 41.47
N PHE A 61 -13.65 47.35 40.86
CA PHE A 61 -13.34 48.79 41.12
C PHE A 61 -11.94 49.31 40.67
N GLU A 62 -11.97 50.60 40.26
CA GLU A 62 -11.05 51.67 39.80
C GLU A 62 -9.53 51.84 40.16
N LYS A 63 -8.86 52.58 39.23
CA LYS A 63 -7.83 53.68 39.34
C LYS A 63 -6.40 53.35 39.84
N SER A 64 -5.30 53.97 39.39
CA SER A 64 -4.97 55.13 38.53
C SER A 64 -3.43 55.31 38.46
N MET A 65 -2.93 55.99 37.41
CA MET A 65 -1.78 56.94 37.42
C MET A 65 -0.36 56.39 37.70
N GLU A 66 0.75 56.87 37.13
CA GLU A 66 1.11 57.85 36.10
C GLU A 66 2.65 57.82 35.93
N ASN A 67 3.14 58.36 34.82
CA ASN A 67 4.42 59.09 34.65
C ASN A 67 5.78 58.34 34.64
N THR A 68 6.85 58.74 33.93
CA THR A 68 7.14 59.76 32.89
C THR A 68 8.64 59.66 32.54
N LEU A 69 8.96 59.76 31.23
CA LEU A 69 10.15 60.30 30.52
C LEU A 69 11.62 59.93 30.92
N HIS A 70 12.50 59.62 29.95
CA HIS A 70 13.27 60.55 29.09
C HIS A 70 14.44 59.86 28.32
N LEU A 71 14.58 60.22 27.03
CA LEU A 71 15.77 60.46 26.14
C LEU A 71 17.18 59.92 26.56
N ASN A 72 18.09 59.44 25.69
CA ASN A 72 18.55 60.04 24.42
C ASN A 72 19.50 59.10 23.60
N GLU A 73 19.43 59.24 22.27
CA GLU A 73 20.43 59.21 21.16
C GLU A 73 21.56 58.16 20.91
N ASN A 74 21.54 57.69 19.64
CA ASN A 74 22.61 57.51 18.63
C ASN A 74 23.70 56.42 18.75
N LYS A 75 23.63 55.39 17.87
CA LYS A 75 24.52 55.19 16.69
C LYS A 75 24.23 53.88 15.94
N SER A 76 24.44 53.94 14.64
CA SER A 76 24.22 52.95 13.58
C SER A 76 25.23 51.80 13.58
N THR A 77 24.72 50.56 13.51
CA THR A 77 25.41 49.38 12.96
C THR A 77 24.39 48.46 12.29
N SER A 78 24.74 47.96 11.11
CA SER A 78 24.07 46.87 10.40
C SER A 78 23.84 45.68 11.32
N ASN A 79 22.59 45.29 11.54
CA ASN A 79 22.24 44.20 12.45
C ASN A 79 21.41 43.15 11.72
N PHE A 80 21.97 41.95 11.59
CA PHE A 80 21.23 40.71 11.42
C PHE A 80 20.25 40.57 12.60
N VAL A 81 18.96 40.36 12.33
CA VAL A 81 17.93 40.25 13.36
C VAL A 81 17.58 38.77 13.57
N THR A 82 17.78 38.30 14.79
CA THR A 82 17.26 37.02 15.30
C THR A 82 16.08 37.37 16.21
N ASN A 83 14.85 37.25 15.71
CA ASN A 83 13.65 37.52 16.49
C ASN A 83 12.86 36.22 16.70
N ASN A 84 12.40 35.99 17.93
CA ASN A 84 11.51 34.89 18.28
C ASN A 84 10.06 35.29 17.97
N ILE A 85 9.44 34.61 17.01
CA ILE A 85 8.03 34.82 16.66
C ILE A 85 7.16 34.15 17.73
N SER A 86 6.35 34.91 18.47
CA SER A 86 5.36 34.35 19.39
C SER A 86 4.15 33.86 18.60
N HIS A 87 3.66 32.65 18.86
CA HIS A 87 2.47 32.07 18.20
C HIS A 87 1.14 32.68 18.64
N ASN A 88 1.12 33.57 19.66
CA ASN A 88 -0.11 34.13 20.23
C ASN A 88 -0.46 35.56 19.79
N VAL A 89 0.28 36.15 18.82
CA VAL A 89 0.05 37.54 18.36
C VAL A 89 -0.26 37.56 16.86
N PRO A 90 -1.23 38.33 16.34
CA PRO A 90 -1.52 38.38 14.89
C PRO A 90 -0.24 38.70 14.08
N LEU A 91 -0.01 38.00 12.95
CA LEU A 91 1.17 38.19 12.09
C LEU A 91 1.35 39.65 11.65
N ILE A 92 0.23 40.34 11.40
CA ILE A 92 0.14 41.77 11.10
C ILE A 92 0.79 42.65 12.18
N ASN A 93 0.70 42.24 13.45
CA ASN A 93 1.13 43.05 14.61
C ASN A 93 2.55 42.75 15.10
N VAL A 94 3.22 41.68 14.65
CA VAL A 94 4.60 41.35 15.10
C VAL A 94 5.65 41.68 14.06
N VAL A 95 5.42 41.30 12.80
CA VAL A 95 6.47 41.38 11.77
C VAL A 95 6.48 42.74 11.07
N ILE A 96 5.29 43.25 10.71
CA ILE A 96 5.17 44.49 9.93
C ILE A 96 5.58 45.71 10.77
N THR A 97 5.19 45.76 12.05
CA THR A 97 5.42 46.93 12.90
C THR A 97 6.84 47.05 13.47
N GLU A 98 7.58 45.96 13.64
CA GLU A 98 8.98 46.01 14.13
C GLU A 98 9.99 46.22 12.99
N ASP A 99 9.77 45.64 11.81
CA ASP A 99 10.70 45.75 10.68
C ASP A 99 10.46 47.00 9.81
N ALA A 100 9.20 47.43 9.59
CA ALA A 100 8.92 48.68 8.87
C ALA A 100 9.45 49.93 9.62
N LYS A 101 9.56 49.85 10.95
CA LYS A 101 10.19 50.89 11.80
C LYS A 101 11.72 50.94 11.64
N LYS A 102 12.39 49.87 11.18
CA LYS A 102 13.84 49.85 10.93
C LYS A 102 14.21 50.29 9.50
N GLU A 103 13.33 50.11 8.51
CA GLU A 103 13.64 50.36 7.10
C GLU A 103 13.08 51.67 6.50
N ASN A 104 12.45 52.55 7.29
CA ASN A 104 11.93 53.85 6.80
C ASN A 104 10.89 53.71 5.66
N LEU A 105 10.09 52.64 5.67
CA LEU A 105 8.97 52.44 4.73
C LEU A 105 7.79 53.34 5.11
N GLN A 106 7.32 54.18 4.17
CA GLN A 106 6.33 55.24 4.39
C GLN A 106 4.86 54.78 4.56
N SER A 107 4.57 53.46 4.58
CA SER A 107 3.22 52.91 4.74
C SER A 107 3.20 51.72 5.69
N TYR A 108 2.54 51.89 6.84
CA TYR A 108 2.50 50.93 7.95
C TYR A 108 1.61 49.69 7.70
N GLU A 109 0.85 49.64 6.59
CA GLU A 109 -0.17 48.60 6.32
C GLU A 109 0.17 47.63 5.16
N GLU A 110 1.38 47.70 4.57
CA GLU A 110 1.59 47.17 3.20
C GLU A 110 2.57 45.99 3.05
N GLY A 111 3.16 45.49 4.15
CA GLY A 111 4.13 44.39 4.12
C GLY A 111 3.50 43.00 4.31
N ALA A 112 3.99 41.99 3.59
CA ALA A 112 3.69 40.57 3.78
C ALA A 112 4.99 39.77 3.84
N VAL A 113 4.94 38.56 4.40
CA VAL A 113 6.12 37.75 4.71
C VAL A 113 6.13 36.49 3.83
N GLU A 114 7.18 36.32 3.04
CA GLU A 114 7.31 35.28 2.02
C GLU A 114 8.07 34.05 2.55
N GLN A 115 7.31 32.96 2.72
CA GLN A 115 7.62 31.65 2.15
C GLN A 115 6.25 30.93 2.00
N CYS A 116 5.57 31.17 0.86
CA CYS A 116 4.11 31.03 0.69
C CYS A 116 3.36 32.02 1.60
N ASN A 117 2.56 32.95 1.07
CA ASN A 117 2.05 34.08 1.86
C ASN A 117 1.33 33.58 3.11
N ASN A 118 1.95 33.77 4.29
CA ASN A 118 1.42 33.31 5.57
C ASN A 118 0.11 34.04 5.87
N SER A 119 -1.01 33.47 5.42
CA SER A 119 -2.32 33.76 5.99
C SER A 119 -2.34 33.25 7.44
N GLU A 120 -3.30 33.71 8.26
CA GLU A 120 -3.46 33.17 9.63
C GLU A 120 -3.54 31.63 9.66
N LYS A 121 -3.94 31.00 8.54
CA LYS A 121 -4.07 29.55 8.39
C LYS A 121 -2.75 28.79 8.23
N ASN A 122 -1.75 29.36 7.56
CA ASN A 122 -0.47 28.68 7.26
C ASN A 122 0.62 28.97 8.31
N ARG A 123 0.31 29.81 9.31
CA ARG A 123 1.19 30.16 10.43
C ARG A 123 1.79 28.97 11.17
N ASN A 124 1.06 27.86 11.21
CA ASN A 124 1.46 26.64 11.92
C ASN A 124 2.55 25.85 11.20
N GLU A 125 2.85 26.17 9.93
CA GLU A 125 3.86 25.50 9.11
C GLU A 125 5.26 26.13 9.27
N VAL A 126 5.34 27.33 9.87
CA VAL A 126 6.59 28.05 10.10
C VAL A 126 7.39 27.38 11.21
N LYS A 127 8.47 26.68 10.83
CA LYS A 127 9.40 26.03 11.77
C LYS A 127 10.38 27.04 12.37
N ASN A 128 10.81 26.80 13.61
CA ASN A 128 11.86 27.59 14.25
C ASN A 128 13.16 27.54 13.42
N GLY A 129 13.71 28.70 13.09
CA GLY A 129 14.90 28.85 12.26
C GLY A 129 14.64 29.12 10.77
N SER A 130 13.37 29.17 10.34
CA SER A 130 13.02 29.59 8.98
C SER A 130 13.38 31.05 8.73
N ILE A 131 14.02 31.31 7.58
CA ILE A 131 14.33 32.67 7.11
C ILE A 131 13.13 33.14 6.30
N LEU A 132 12.56 34.27 6.71
CA LEU A 132 11.39 34.86 6.09
C LEU A 132 11.77 36.14 5.35
N ARG A 133 11.20 36.40 4.18
CA ARG A 133 11.44 37.64 3.40
C ARG A 133 10.28 38.60 3.53
N LEU A 134 10.55 39.89 3.67
CA LEU A 134 9.49 40.91 3.64
C LEU A 134 9.26 41.35 2.18
N GLU A 135 8.05 41.15 1.68
CA GLU A 135 7.59 41.55 0.35
C GLU A 135 6.33 42.43 0.44
N PHE A 136 5.88 42.99 -0.69
CA PHE A 136 4.62 43.73 -0.75
C PHE A 136 3.41 42.79 -0.61
N SER A 137 2.32 43.29 -0.01
CA SER A 137 1.09 42.51 0.16
C SER A 137 0.57 41.91 -1.16
N PRO A 138 -0.08 40.73 -1.15
CA PRO A 138 -0.60 40.10 -2.38
C PRO A 138 -1.54 41.02 -3.16
N SER A 139 -2.37 41.80 -2.48
CA SER A 139 -3.30 42.76 -3.11
C SER A 139 -2.56 43.92 -3.81
N LYS A 140 -1.48 44.44 -3.20
CA LYS A 140 -0.65 45.48 -3.82
C LYS A 140 0.13 44.92 -5.00
N THR A 141 0.76 43.76 -4.83
CA THR A 141 1.49 43.06 -5.88
C THR A 141 0.60 42.73 -7.08
N ALA A 142 -0.64 42.26 -6.85
CA ALA A 142 -1.63 42.05 -7.91
C ALA A 142 -1.98 43.35 -8.64
N SER A 143 -2.18 44.45 -7.91
CA SER A 143 -2.48 45.77 -8.48
C SER A 143 -1.32 46.30 -9.35
N ASP A 144 -0.08 46.13 -8.87
CA ASP A 144 1.13 46.53 -9.60
C ASP A 144 1.33 45.73 -10.89
N ILE A 145 1.07 44.41 -10.83
CA ILE A 145 1.10 43.55 -12.02
C ILE A 145 0.04 44.00 -13.02
N LEU A 146 -1.21 44.23 -12.59
CA LEU A 146 -2.28 44.68 -13.47
C LEU A 146 -1.99 46.05 -14.09
N ALA A 147 -1.42 46.98 -13.34
CA ALA A 147 -0.99 48.28 -13.86
C ALA A 147 0.08 48.13 -14.94
N LYS A 148 1.06 47.24 -14.74
CA LYS A 148 2.10 46.93 -15.73
C LYS A 148 1.55 46.23 -16.97
N LEU A 149 0.57 45.32 -16.82
CA LEU A 149 -0.06 44.62 -17.94
C LEU A 149 -0.90 45.56 -18.81
N ASN A 150 -1.60 46.52 -18.20
CA ASN A 150 -2.41 47.49 -18.94
C ASN A 150 -1.55 48.60 -19.59
N ASN A 151 -0.65 49.22 -18.82
CA ASN A 151 -0.01 50.49 -19.21
C ASN A 151 1.50 50.36 -19.54
N GLY A 152 2.10 49.18 -19.34
CA GLY A 152 3.54 48.96 -19.55
C GLY A 152 3.94 48.79 -21.01
N SER A 153 5.23 49.01 -21.31
CA SER A 153 5.86 48.57 -22.56
C SER A 153 5.85 47.05 -22.65
N MET A 154 6.02 46.49 -23.85
CA MET A 154 5.99 45.04 -24.05
C MET A 154 7.00 44.29 -23.16
N GLU A 155 8.19 44.85 -22.94
CA GLU A 155 9.20 44.30 -22.03
C GLU A 155 8.72 44.26 -20.58
N LYS A 156 8.09 45.35 -20.12
CA LYS A 156 7.50 45.41 -18.77
C LYS A 156 6.33 44.44 -18.61
N LYS A 157 5.55 44.22 -19.68
CA LYS A 157 4.47 43.24 -19.71
C LYS A 157 5.02 41.82 -19.59
N VAL A 158 6.06 41.47 -20.36
CA VAL A 158 6.72 40.16 -20.29
C VAL A 158 7.29 39.90 -18.89
N ALA A 159 7.99 40.87 -18.30
CA ALA A 159 8.53 40.74 -16.94
C ALA A 159 7.42 40.60 -15.89
N ALA A 160 6.30 41.31 -16.05
CA ALA A 160 5.15 41.18 -15.17
C ALA A 160 4.47 39.81 -15.29
N LEU A 161 4.32 39.28 -16.51
CA LEU A 161 3.78 37.93 -16.75
C LEU A 161 4.70 36.84 -16.21
N GLN A 162 6.01 37.00 -16.32
CA GLN A 162 6.96 36.06 -15.74
C GLN A 162 6.86 36.02 -14.21
N LYS A 163 6.70 37.20 -13.57
CA LYS A 163 6.43 37.27 -12.12
C LYS A 163 5.06 36.66 -11.78
N LEU A 164 4.07 36.83 -12.66
CA LEU A 164 2.72 36.33 -12.45
C LEU A 164 2.70 34.80 -12.32
N ILE A 165 3.39 34.05 -13.18
CA ILE A 165 3.42 32.57 -13.11
C ILE A 165 3.78 32.07 -11.71
N THR A 166 4.89 32.57 -11.14
CA THR A 166 5.38 32.13 -9.84
C THR A 166 4.41 32.48 -8.71
N LEU A 167 3.73 33.61 -8.81
CA LEU A 167 2.77 34.06 -7.80
C LEU A 167 1.40 33.39 -7.96
N SER A 168 1.00 33.02 -9.18
CA SER A 168 -0.28 32.37 -9.46
C SER A 168 -0.41 31.00 -8.81
N ALA A 169 0.69 30.32 -8.51
CA ALA A 169 0.69 29.07 -7.75
C ALA A 169 0.24 29.24 -6.29
N ASP A 170 0.27 30.47 -5.75
CA ASP A 170 -0.24 30.77 -4.40
C ASP A 170 -1.72 31.12 -4.45
N MET A 171 -2.55 30.30 -3.80
CA MET A 171 -3.99 30.48 -3.64
C MET A 171 -4.39 31.89 -3.15
N THR A 172 -3.63 32.45 -2.20
CA THR A 172 -3.94 33.77 -1.61
C THR A 172 -3.74 34.89 -2.63
N PHE A 173 -2.65 34.82 -3.40
CA PHE A 173 -2.40 35.77 -4.48
C PHE A 173 -3.39 35.56 -5.64
N ALA A 174 -3.65 34.31 -6.03
CA ALA A 174 -4.59 33.98 -7.10
C ALA A 174 -5.99 34.55 -6.82
N LEU A 175 -6.49 34.40 -5.58
CA LEU A 175 -7.77 34.96 -5.15
C LEU A 175 -7.81 36.49 -5.29
N GLU A 176 -6.79 37.19 -4.79
CA GLU A 176 -6.70 38.66 -4.90
C GLU A 176 -6.62 39.13 -6.36
N PHE A 177 -5.85 38.43 -7.19
CA PHE A 177 -5.69 38.74 -8.61
C PHE A 177 -7.00 38.53 -9.38
N ILE A 178 -7.74 37.44 -9.09
CA ILE A 178 -9.06 37.14 -9.67
C ILE A 178 -10.09 38.19 -9.24
N ASN A 179 -10.14 38.55 -7.94
CA ASN A 179 -11.04 39.56 -7.41
C ASN A 179 -10.87 40.94 -8.08
N LYS A 180 -9.63 41.27 -8.47
CA LYS A 180 -9.31 42.49 -9.23
C LYS A 180 -9.53 42.35 -10.75
N LYS A 181 -10.27 41.33 -11.19
CA LYS A 181 -10.57 41.02 -12.61
C LYS A 181 -9.31 40.73 -13.46
N GLY A 182 -8.23 40.25 -12.83
CA GLY A 182 -7.00 39.92 -13.55
C GLY A 182 -7.13 38.75 -14.51
N LEU A 183 -7.92 37.73 -14.13
CA LEU A 183 -8.19 36.58 -15.01
C LEU A 183 -8.90 37.00 -16.32
N ALA A 184 -9.91 37.88 -16.23
CA ALA A 184 -10.61 38.40 -17.39
C ALA A 184 -9.69 39.18 -18.33
N LEU A 185 -8.71 39.92 -17.77
CA LEU A 185 -7.68 40.59 -18.56
C LEU A 185 -6.82 39.56 -19.32
N ILE A 186 -6.35 38.51 -18.66
CA ILE A 186 -5.53 37.46 -19.31
C ILE A 186 -6.31 36.78 -20.45
N ILE A 187 -7.59 36.42 -20.23
CA ILE A 187 -8.46 35.84 -21.26
C ILE A 187 -8.54 36.78 -22.48
N SER A 188 -8.87 38.06 -22.26
CA SER A 188 -8.95 39.06 -23.32
C SER A 188 -7.62 39.24 -24.08
N GLN A 189 -6.47 39.20 -23.40
CA GLN A 189 -5.17 39.32 -24.05
C GLN A 189 -4.84 38.11 -24.96
N VAL A 190 -5.29 36.90 -24.58
CA VAL A 190 -5.13 35.69 -25.40
C VAL A 190 -6.05 35.76 -26.62
N GLU A 191 -7.30 36.19 -26.45
CA GLU A 191 -8.28 36.33 -27.55
C GLU A 191 -7.85 37.38 -28.58
N ASP A 192 -7.39 38.55 -28.12
CA ASP A 192 -6.96 39.68 -28.96
C ASP A 192 -5.80 39.32 -29.92
N GLY A 193 -5.04 38.24 -29.62
CA GLY A 193 -3.94 37.77 -30.47
C GLY A 193 -2.74 38.71 -30.57
N LYS A 194 -2.67 39.73 -29.69
CA LYS A 194 -1.58 40.72 -29.65
C LYS A 194 -0.28 40.14 -29.10
N TYR A 195 -0.35 39.17 -28.20
CA TYR A 195 0.83 38.54 -27.61
C TYR A 195 1.37 37.40 -28.48
N LYS A 196 2.70 37.35 -28.63
CA LYS A 196 3.46 36.33 -29.37
C LYS A 196 4.71 35.94 -28.58
N GLY A 197 5.22 34.73 -28.81
CA GLY A 197 6.39 34.20 -28.12
C GLY A 197 6.20 34.16 -26.59
N ASN A 198 7.23 34.54 -25.84
CA ASN A 198 7.26 34.45 -24.37
C ASN A 198 6.08 35.12 -23.68
N ALA A 199 5.57 36.25 -24.20
CA ALA A 199 4.41 36.92 -23.61
C ALA A 199 3.15 36.04 -23.65
N LEU A 200 2.95 35.30 -24.74
CA LEU A 200 1.82 34.38 -24.87
C LEU A 200 2.03 33.13 -24.00
N ALA A 201 3.24 32.55 -24.02
CA ALA A 201 3.59 31.41 -23.18
C ALA A 201 3.31 31.70 -21.70
N TYR A 202 3.82 32.83 -21.18
CA TYR A 202 3.63 33.20 -19.79
C TYR A 202 2.19 33.53 -19.44
N SER A 203 1.43 34.09 -20.38
CA SER A 203 0.00 34.35 -20.18
C SER A 203 -0.79 33.05 -20.04
N LEU A 204 -0.53 32.06 -20.88
CA LEU A 204 -1.19 30.75 -20.84
C LEU A 204 -0.77 29.95 -19.60
N GLN A 205 0.51 29.93 -19.24
CA GLN A 205 0.99 29.28 -18.01
C GLN A 205 0.39 29.93 -16.76
N SER A 206 0.37 31.26 -16.69
CA SER A 206 -0.28 31.98 -15.59
C SER A 206 -1.77 31.67 -15.51
N PHE A 207 -2.43 31.48 -16.66
CA PHE A 207 -3.84 31.11 -16.72
C PHE A 207 -4.10 29.71 -16.15
N VAL A 208 -3.27 28.72 -16.48
CA VAL A 208 -3.36 27.35 -15.93
C VAL A 208 -3.30 27.40 -14.40
N GLU A 209 -2.23 27.98 -13.85
CA GLU A 209 -2.02 28.08 -12.39
C GLU A 209 -3.18 28.81 -11.68
N LEU A 210 -3.73 29.87 -12.28
CA LEU A 210 -4.87 30.59 -11.69
C LEU A 210 -6.16 29.75 -11.68
N MET A 211 -6.36 28.92 -12.69
CA MET A 211 -7.56 28.09 -12.82
C MET A 211 -7.48 26.79 -11.99
N ASP A 212 -6.28 26.27 -11.76
CA ASP A 212 -6.03 25.01 -11.02
C ASP A 212 -6.47 25.09 -9.54
N HIS A 213 -6.56 26.29 -8.97
CA HIS A 213 -7.10 26.52 -7.62
C HIS A 213 -8.61 26.26 -7.51
N GLY A 214 -9.33 26.13 -8.62
CA GLY A 214 -10.78 25.86 -8.62
C GLY A 214 -11.64 27.03 -8.09
N ILE A 215 -11.07 28.24 -7.99
CA ILE A 215 -11.79 29.45 -7.53
C ILE A 215 -12.89 29.85 -8.54
N VAL A 216 -12.64 29.63 -9.83
CA VAL A 216 -13.52 30.02 -10.94
C VAL A 216 -13.85 28.78 -11.78
N SER A 217 -15.13 28.64 -12.17
CA SER A 217 -15.56 27.54 -13.05
C SER A 217 -14.94 27.66 -14.43
N TRP A 218 -14.63 26.54 -15.09
CA TRP A 218 -14.18 26.52 -16.48
C TRP A 218 -15.26 26.96 -17.49
N ASP A 219 -16.52 27.07 -17.07
CA ASP A 219 -17.65 27.44 -17.92
C ASP A 219 -17.68 28.93 -18.32
N ILE A 220 -16.89 29.80 -17.67
CA ILE A 220 -16.75 31.22 -18.09
C ILE A 220 -16.09 31.35 -19.47
N LEU A 221 -15.34 30.33 -19.90
CA LEU A 221 -14.59 30.39 -21.14
C LEU A 221 -15.53 30.33 -22.35
N GLU A 222 -15.53 31.42 -23.12
CA GLU A 222 -16.32 31.54 -24.34
C GLU A 222 -15.64 30.87 -25.54
N SER A 223 -16.43 30.67 -26.60
CA SER A 223 -15.94 30.00 -27.79
C SER A 223 -14.71 30.65 -28.46
N PRO A 224 -14.56 31.99 -28.50
CA PRO A 224 -13.38 32.63 -29.08
C PRO A 224 -12.08 32.21 -28.40
N PHE A 225 -12.02 32.21 -27.06
CA PHE A 225 -10.87 31.73 -26.30
C PHE A 225 -10.53 30.27 -26.64
N ILE A 226 -11.51 29.37 -26.59
CA ILE A 226 -11.30 27.93 -26.83
C ILE A 226 -10.78 27.69 -28.25
N ASN A 227 -11.38 28.33 -29.25
CA ASN A 227 -10.94 28.21 -30.64
C ASN A 227 -9.51 28.75 -30.82
N LYS A 228 -9.17 29.82 -30.09
CA LYS A 228 -7.82 30.39 -30.14
C LYS A 228 -6.79 29.44 -29.55
N VAL A 229 -7.06 28.86 -28.37
CA VAL A 229 -6.17 27.89 -27.73
C VAL A 229 -6.04 26.62 -28.59
N ALA A 230 -7.14 26.10 -29.14
CA ALA A 230 -7.12 24.97 -30.06
C ALA A 230 -6.30 25.26 -31.33
N SER A 231 -6.31 26.50 -31.83
CA SER A 231 -5.50 26.89 -33.00
C SER A 231 -3.99 26.79 -32.75
N TYR A 232 -3.53 26.91 -31.50
CA TYR A 232 -2.12 26.70 -31.15
C TYR A 232 -1.73 25.22 -31.16
N VAL A 233 -2.67 24.33 -30.83
CA VAL A 233 -2.44 22.88 -30.94
C VAL A 233 -2.49 22.41 -32.41
N ASN A 234 -3.34 23.01 -33.25
CA ASN A 234 -3.51 22.57 -34.63
C ASN A 234 -2.42 23.08 -35.61
N ASN A 235 -1.78 24.22 -35.35
CA ASN A 235 -0.87 24.86 -36.30
C ASN A 235 0.61 24.51 -36.05
N GLN A 236 1.14 23.53 -36.79
CA GLN A 236 2.54 23.12 -36.72
C GLN A 236 3.48 23.82 -37.73
N SER A 237 2.96 24.63 -38.65
CA SER A 237 3.77 25.25 -39.72
C SER A 237 4.65 26.41 -39.26
N VAL A 238 4.39 26.94 -38.06
CA VAL A 238 5.18 27.99 -37.43
C VAL A 238 5.98 27.32 -36.32
N THR A 239 7.27 27.64 -36.21
CA THR A 239 8.07 27.36 -35.01
C THR A 239 7.41 28.02 -33.80
N GLN A 240 6.36 27.39 -33.27
CA GLN A 240 5.68 27.83 -32.06
C GLN A 240 6.54 27.41 -30.88
N ASP A 241 6.60 28.30 -29.88
CA ASP A 241 7.27 28.02 -28.63
C ASP A 241 6.63 26.77 -27.99
N THR A 242 7.46 25.80 -27.64
CA THR A 242 7.10 24.56 -26.97
C THR A 242 6.20 24.82 -25.75
N SER A 243 6.49 25.89 -25.01
CA SER A 243 5.75 26.29 -23.81
C SER A 243 4.29 26.68 -24.11
N ILE A 244 4.03 27.23 -25.30
CA ILE A 244 2.67 27.59 -25.75
C ILE A 244 1.86 26.33 -25.99
N VAL A 245 2.45 25.34 -26.68
CA VAL A 245 1.79 24.06 -27.00
C VAL A 245 1.51 23.28 -25.72
N GLU A 246 2.48 23.21 -24.80
CA GLU A 246 2.33 22.55 -23.50
C GLU A 246 1.16 23.13 -22.69
N ALA A 247 1.13 24.46 -22.52
CA ALA A 247 0.06 25.13 -21.80
C ALA A 247 -1.29 25.00 -22.53
N SER A 248 -1.31 25.08 -23.86
CA SER A 248 -2.55 24.94 -24.64
C SER A 248 -3.16 23.54 -24.51
N LEU A 249 -2.35 22.49 -24.55
CA LEU A 249 -2.81 21.11 -24.34
C LEU A 249 -3.40 20.92 -22.94
N SER A 250 -2.72 21.44 -21.91
CA SER A 250 -3.19 21.36 -20.52
C SER A 250 -4.49 22.14 -20.29
N ILE A 251 -4.62 23.34 -20.88
CA ILE A 251 -5.86 24.13 -20.82
C ILE A 251 -7.02 23.34 -21.43
N LEU A 252 -6.83 22.76 -22.61
CA LEU A 252 -7.89 22.02 -23.31
C LEU A 252 -8.28 20.73 -22.57
N GLU A 253 -7.31 20.05 -21.97
CA GLU A 253 -7.55 18.89 -21.11
C GLU A 253 -8.46 19.28 -19.92
N ASN A 254 -8.08 20.32 -19.20
CA ASN A 254 -8.84 20.80 -18.05
C ASN A 254 -10.24 21.30 -18.45
N ILE A 255 -10.40 21.94 -19.61
CA ILE A 255 -11.71 22.29 -20.15
C ILE A 255 -12.55 21.03 -20.35
N VAL A 256 -11.99 19.97 -20.95
CA VAL A 256 -12.73 18.72 -21.20
C VAL A 256 -13.14 18.03 -19.90
N LEU A 257 -12.26 18.00 -18.89
CA LEU A 257 -12.51 17.32 -17.62
C LEU A 257 -13.51 18.09 -16.74
N ASN A 258 -13.31 19.41 -16.62
CA ASN A 258 -13.94 20.24 -15.58
C ASN A 258 -15.13 21.07 -16.07
N SER A 259 -15.30 21.29 -17.39
CA SER A 259 -16.48 22.03 -17.91
C SER A 259 -17.71 21.14 -18.04
N THR A 260 -18.89 21.75 -17.97
CA THR A 260 -20.18 21.03 -18.04
C THR A 260 -20.70 20.82 -19.46
N GLY A 261 -20.16 21.56 -20.45
CA GLY A 261 -20.68 21.52 -21.82
C GLY A 261 -19.70 21.87 -22.94
N LYS A 262 -18.40 22.05 -22.67
CA LYS A 262 -17.43 22.47 -23.71
C LYS A 262 -16.73 21.32 -24.43
N TYR A 263 -16.97 20.07 -24.02
CA TYR A 263 -16.42 18.86 -24.66
C TYR A 263 -16.61 18.87 -26.18
N GLY A 264 -17.84 19.03 -26.67
CA GLY A 264 -18.15 18.97 -28.09
C GLY A 264 -17.50 20.09 -28.91
N GLN A 265 -17.17 21.22 -28.27
CA GLN A 265 -16.42 22.29 -28.92
C GLN A 265 -14.94 21.91 -29.07
N VAL A 266 -14.29 21.43 -28.00
CA VAL A 266 -12.88 21.00 -28.04
C VAL A 266 -12.68 19.85 -29.02
N GLU A 267 -13.60 18.88 -29.03
CA GLU A 267 -13.58 17.74 -29.96
C GLU A 267 -13.64 18.18 -31.43
N LYS A 268 -14.47 19.17 -31.75
CA LYS A 268 -14.61 19.68 -33.12
C LYS A 268 -13.36 20.41 -33.59
N GLU A 269 -12.75 21.18 -32.70
CA GLU A 269 -11.58 22.00 -33.03
C GLU A 269 -10.28 21.17 -33.05
N VAL A 270 -10.12 20.18 -32.16
CA VAL A 270 -8.88 19.39 -32.04
C VAL A 270 -9.10 17.97 -32.54
N THR A 271 -8.60 17.71 -33.74
CA THR A 271 -8.72 16.38 -34.36
C THR A 271 -7.68 15.40 -33.83
N PHE A 272 -8.06 14.12 -33.73
CA PHE A 272 -7.18 13.05 -33.26
C PHE A 272 -5.86 12.94 -34.05
N PRO A 273 -5.82 13.07 -35.39
CA PRO A 273 -4.56 13.08 -36.14
C PRO A 273 -3.58 14.18 -35.69
N ASN A 274 -4.06 15.38 -35.36
CA ASN A 274 -3.21 16.47 -34.88
C ASN A 274 -2.59 16.13 -33.51
N LEU A 275 -3.34 15.47 -32.62
CA LEU A 275 -2.81 15.00 -31.34
C LEU A 275 -1.75 13.92 -31.53
N VAL A 276 -1.94 12.99 -32.46
CA VAL A 276 -0.94 11.97 -32.81
C VAL A 276 0.36 12.61 -33.30
N MET A 277 0.29 13.70 -34.05
CA MET A 277 1.50 14.41 -34.50
C MET A 277 2.29 14.98 -33.33
N HIS A 278 1.65 15.44 -32.25
CA HIS A 278 2.35 15.89 -31.04
C HIS A 278 3.04 14.75 -30.29
N LEU A 279 2.55 13.51 -30.40
CA LEU A 279 3.23 12.33 -29.87
C LEU A 279 4.55 12.02 -30.61
N GLN A 280 4.70 12.54 -31.84
CA GLN A 280 5.93 12.40 -32.62
C GLN A 280 7.00 13.43 -32.22
N CYS A 281 6.63 14.48 -31.48
CA CYS A 281 7.59 15.42 -30.92
C CYS A 281 8.46 14.70 -29.87
N MET A 282 9.78 14.91 -29.90
CA MET A 282 10.73 14.33 -28.94
C MET A 282 10.73 15.06 -27.58
N ASN A 283 9.67 15.82 -27.26
CA ASN A 283 9.51 16.48 -25.96
C ASN A 283 8.56 15.64 -25.08
N PRO A 284 9.05 15.06 -23.96
CA PRO A 284 8.23 14.28 -23.04
C PRO A 284 7.01 15.00 -22.48
N GLN A 285 7.09 16.31 -22.21
CA GLN A 285 6.00 17.09 -21.61
C GLN A 285 4.86 17.30 -22.61
N ILE A 286 5.19 17.58 -23.88
CA ILE A 286 4.19 17.66 -24.95
C ILE A 286 3.52 16.30 -25.16
N GLN A 287 4.31 15.22 -25.21
CA GLN A 287 3.77 13.87 -25.34
C GLN A 287 2.82 13.54 -24.19
N GLN A 288 3.18 13.92 -22.96
CA GLN A 288 2.36 13.70 -21.77
C GLN A 288 1.04 14.45 -21.87
N ASN A 289 1.07 15.77 -22.09
CA ASN A 289 -0.14 16.59 -22.18
C ASN A 289 -1.02 16.19 -23.37
N ALA A 290 -0.42 15.71 -24.47
CA ALA A 290 -1.16 15.19 -25.61
C ALA A 290 -1.89 13.87 -25.26
N ILE A 291 -1.25 12.94 -24.54
CA ILE A 291 -1.92 11.71 -24.07
C ILE A 291 -2.99 12.06 -23.03
N ALA A 292 -2.72 13.00 -22.13
CA ALA A 292 -3.68 13.44 -21.12
C ALA A 292 -4.96 14.02 -21.76
N LEU A 293 -4.81 14.87 -22.78
CA LEU A 293 -5.94 15.36 -23.58
C LEU A 293 -6.65 14.22 -24.35
N ILE A 294 -5.92 13.26 -24.92
CA ILE A 294 -6.53 12.06 -25.52
C ILE A 294 -7.36 11.29 -24.48
N ASN A 295 -6.82 11.07 -23.29
CA ASN A 295 -7.49 10.39 -22.18
C ASN A 295 -8.76 11.12 -21.76
N ALA A 296 -8.69 12.44 -21.60
CA ALA A 296 -9.83 13.29 -21.25
C ALA A 296 -10.94 13.21 -22.32
N LEU A 297 -10.57 13.30 -23.60
CA LEU A 297 -11.50 13.17 -24.72
C LEU A 297 -12.13 11.77 -24.78
N PHE A 298 -11.34 10.72 -24.57
CA PHE A 298 -11.81 9.34 -24.54
C PHE A 298 -12.79 9.12 -23.37
N LEU A 299 -12.45 9.62 -22.18
CA LEU A 299 -13.28 9.50 -20.98
C LEU A 299 -14.65 10.15 -21.14
N LYS A 300 -14.75 11.33 -21.76
CA LYS A 300 -16.02 12.04 -21.96
C LYS A 300 -16.78 11.62 -23.23
N ALA A 301 -16.15 10.91 -24.15
CA ALA A 301 -16.77 10.45 -25.39
C ALA A 301 -17.87 9.41 -25.19
N ASP A 302 -18.84 9.38 -26.10
CA ASP A 302 -19.79 8.27 -26.24
C ASP A 302 -19.11 6.99 -26.75
N LEU A 303 -19.79 5.85 -26.60
CA LEU A 303 -19.23 4.54 -26.90
C LEU A 303 -18.82 4.36 -28.37
N HIS A 304 -19.57 4.94 -29.31
CA HIS A 304 -19.26 4.84 -30.74
C HIS A 304 -17.95 5.58 -31.05
N LYS A 305 -17.80 6.79 -30.51
CA LYS A 305 -16.59 7.60 -30.65
C LYS A 305 -15.39 6.97 -29.95
N ARG A 306 -15.56 6.44 -28.74
CA ARG A 306 -14.50 5.72 -28.02
C ARG A 306 -13.94 4.55 -28.85
N ARG A 307 -14.82 3.79 -29.53
CA ARG A 307 -14.39 2.72 -30.45
C ARG A 307 -13.60 3.25 -31.64
N ALA A 308 -14.03 4.36 -32.25
CA ALA A 308 -13.30 4.97 -33.38
C ALA A 308 -11.91 5.49 -32.96
N VAL A 309 -11.81 6.12 -31.78
CA VAL A 309 -10.54 6.55 -31.19
C VAL A 309 -9.64 5.34 -30.91
N SER A 310 -10.17 4.30 -30.28
CA SER A 310 -9.42 3.05 -30.02
C SER A 310 -8.92 2.39 -31.30
N ALA A 311 -9.74 2.31 -32.34
CA ALA A 311 -9.32 1.78 -33.64
C ALA A 311 -8.17 2.60 -34.27
N THR A 312 -8.19 3.93 -34.08
CA THR A 312 -7.12 4.80 -34.56
C THR A 312 -5.83 4.61 -33.74
N LEU A 313 -5.93 4.48 -32.42
CA LEU A 313 -4.81 4.16 -31.52
C LEU A 313 -4.15 2.82 -31.86
N GLN A 314 -4.95 1.82 -32.20
CA GLN A 314 -4.49 0.48 -32.57
C GLN A 314 -3.91 0.41 -33.98
N SER A 315 -4.09 1.45 -34.81
CA SER A 315 -3.51 1.49 -36.15
C SER A 315 -1.98 1.38 -36.08
N LYS A 316 -1.40 0.61 -37.01
CA LYS A 316 0.05 0.33 -37.05
C LYS A 316 0.91 1.59 -36.97
N GLN A 317 0.49 2.69 -37.59
CA GLN A 317 1.23 3.95 -37.59
C GLN A 317 1.28 4.58 -36.19
N VAL A 318 0.12 4.73 -35.53
CA VAL A 318 0.03 5.33 -34.19
C VAL A 318 0.68 4.42 -33.16
N ARG A 319 0.44 3.12 -33.24
CA ARG A 319 1.05 2.12 -32.37
C ARG A 319 2.58 2.16 -32.40
N ASN A 320 3.17 2.32 -33.58
CA ASN A 320 4.62 2.49 -33.73
C ASN A 320 5.14 3.78 -33.07
N VAL A 321 4.35 4.86 -33.08
CA VAL A 321 4.69 6.10 -32.38
C VAL A 321 4.72 5.86 -30.86
N PHE A 322 3.70 5.24 -30.28
CA PHE A 322 3.69 4.90 -28.85
C PHE A 322 4.87 4.00 -28.45
N LEU A 323 5.15 2.95 -29.23
CA LEU A 323 6.24 2.03 -28.93
C LEU A 323 7.60 2.70 -29.04
N THR A 324 7.87 3.40 -30.15
CA THR A 324 9.20 3.95 -30.45
C THR A 324 9.49 5.22 -29.66
N ASN A 325 8.51 6.13 -29.58
CA ASN A 325 8.74 7.49 -29.10
C ASN A 325 8.40 7.67 -27.62
N ILE A 326 7.63 6.76 -27.02
CA ILE A 326 7.16 6.88 -25.62
C ILE A 326 7.68 5.72 -24.77
N ILE A 327 7.43 4.47 -25.21
CA ILE A 327 7.76 3.29 -24.39
C ILE A 327 9.24 2.92 -24.48
N GLN A 328 9.87 3.06 -25.65
CA GLN A 328 11.26 2.64 -25.89
C GLN A 328 12.28 3.79 -25.94
N SER A 329 11.84 5.05 -25.99
CA SER A 329 12.70 6.21 -26.25
C SER A 329 13.61 6.61 -25.09
N THR A 330 13.14 6.52 -23.84
CA THR A 330 13.88 7.04 -22.67
C THR A 330 14.44 5.96 -21.73
N GLY A 331 14.22 4.67 -22.02
CA GLY A 331 14.66 3.56 -21.17
C GLY A 331 13.91 3.43 -19.83
N GLN A 332 13.40 4.52 -19.27
CA GLN A 332 12.47 4.58 -18.15
C GLN A 332 11.39 5.64 -18.40
N VAL A 333 10.13 5.23 -18.29
CA VAL A 333 8.97 6.12 -18.37
C VAL A 333 8.78 6.77 -17.00
N GLY A 334 8.69 8.10 -16.95
CA GLY A 334 8.45 8.84 -15.71
C GLY A 334 7.09 8.50 -15.10
N ALA A 335 6.92 8.75 -13.80
CA ALA A 335 5.71 8.39 -13.04
C ALA A 335 4.42 8.94 -13.66
N GLU A 336 4.44 10.20 -14.11
CA GLU A 336 3.28 10.86 -14.71
C GLU A 336 2.94 10.30 -16.09
N MET A 337 3.94 10.13 -16.97
CA MET A 337 3.74 9.44 -18.25
C MET A 337 3.23 8.01 -18.06
N ALA A 338 3.74 7.29 -17.05
CA ALA A 338 3.27 5.94 -16.73
C ALA A 338 1.80 5.95 -16.26
N HIS A 339 1.38 6.96 -15.50
CA HIS A 339 -0.01 7.19 -15.15
C HIS A 339 -0.88 7.42 -16.40
N GLN A 340 -0.45 8.30 -17.31
CA GLN A 340 -1.19 8.57 -18.54
C GLN A 340 -1.34 7.34 -19.43
N LEU A 341 -0.30 6.49 -19.53
CA LEU A 341 -0.37 5.20 -20.23
C LEU A 341 -1.28 4.19 -19.52
N TYR A 342 -1.28 4.17 -18.19
CA TYR A 342 -2.20 3.36 -17.40
C TYR A 342 -3.66 3.76 -17.66
N VAL A 343 -3.98 5.07 -17.59
CA VAL A 343 -5.33 5.58 -17.88
C VAL A 343 -5.75 5.19 -19.29
N LEU A 344 -4.88 5.40 -20.29
CA LEU A 344 -5.15 5.05 -21.67
C LEU A 344 -5.42 3.55 -21.85
N GLN A 345 -4.61 2.70 -21.23
CA GLN A 345 -4.80 1.25 -21.29
C GLN A 345 -6.11 0.83 -20.63
N THR A 346 -6.45 1.37 -19.46
CA THR A 346 -7.70 1.09 -18.75
C THR A 346 -8.91 1.50 -19.59
N LEU A 347 -8.88 2.69 -20.20
CA LEU A 347 -9.94 3.16 -21.09
C LEU A 347 -10.07 2.29 -22.35
N ALA A 348 -8.97 1.88 -22.97
CA ALA A 348 -8.99 0.99 -24.12
C ALA A 348 -9.57 -0.40 -23.76
N LEU A 349 -9.16 -0.98 -22.62
CA LEU A 349 -9.67 -2.27 -22.14
C LEU A 349 -11.13 -2.19 -21.70
N SER A 350 -11.60 -1.05 -21.18
CA SER A 350 -13.01 -0.86 -20.79
C SER A 350 -13.98 -1.01 -21.96
N LEU A 351 -13.53 -0.87 -23.21
CA LEU A 351 -14.37 -1.14 -24.39
C LEU A 351 -14.84 -2.59 -24.50
N LEU A 352 -14.10 -3.52 -23.87
CA LEU A 352 -14.46 -4.93 -23.82
C LEU A 352 -15.61 -5.21 -22.85
N GLU A 353 -15.86 -4.31 -21.89
CA GLU A 353 -16.90 -4.47 -20.86
C GLU A 353 -18.29 -4.66 -21.48
N GLN A 354 -18.62 -3.91 -22.53
CA GLN A 354 -19.92 -4.06 -23.19
C GLN A 354 -20.10 -5.49 -23.71
N ARG A 355 -19.09 -6.05 -24.39
CA ARG A 355 -19.15 -7.43 -24.91
C ARG A 355 -19.11 -8.45 -23.78
N MET A 356 -18.36 -8.17 -22.71
CA MET A 356 -18.27 -8.97 -21.50
C MET A 356 -19.64 -9.12 -20.79
N MET A 357 -20.45 -8.07 -20.83
CA MET A 357 -21.77 -8.02 -20.18
C MET A 357 -22.94 -8.31 -21.13
N THR A 358 -22.68 -8.46 -22.43
CA THR A 358 -23.70 -8.84 -23.41
C THR A 358 -23.93 -10.35 -23.34
N LYS A 359 -25.16 -10.76 -23.04
CA LYS A 359 -25.59 -12.16 -23.08
C LYS A 359 -25.84 -12.60 -24.52
N MET A 360 -25.64 -13.88 -24.81
CA MET A 360 -26.05 -14.49 -26.06
C MET A 360 -27.56 -14.41 -26.26
N ASP A 361 -27.98 -13.81 -27.37
CA ASP A 361 -29.38 -13.81 -27.81
C ASP A 361 -29.66 -15.11 -28.58
N PRO A 362 -30.66 -15.92 -28.19
CA PRO A 362 -31.06 -17.11 -28.93
C PRO A 362 -31.44 -16.86 -30.40
N GLN A 363 -31.81 -15.64 -30.77
CA GLN A 363 -32.19 -15.26 -32.14
C GLN A 363 -31.01 -14.71 -32.98
N ASP A 364 -29.83 -14.50 -32.38
CA ASP A 364 -28.66 -13.97 -33.08
C ASP A 364 -28.03 -15.03 -34.00
N GLN A 365 -28.39 -14.96 -35.29
CA GLN A 365 -27.91 -15.91 -36.29
C GLN A 365 -26.39 -15.83 -36.52
N ASP A 366 -25.78 -14.64 -36.41
CA ASP A 366 -24.32 -14.48 -36.59
C ASP A 366 -23.56 -15.21 -35.48
N ALA A 367 -24.04 -15.08 -34.25
CA ALA A 367 -23.44 -15.79 -33.13
C ALA A 367 -23.62 -17.31 -33.21
N HIS A 368 -24.77 -17.80 -33.67
CA HIS A 368 -24.96 -19.22 -33.96
C HIS A 368 -24.02 -19.72 -35.05
N ASP A 369 -23.79 -18.92 -36.09
CA ASP A 369 -22.91 -19.28 -37.19
C ASP A 369 -21.43 -19.28 -36.77
N LYS A 370 -21.02 -18.36 -35.89
CA LYS A 370 -19.71 -18.39 -35.21
C LYS A 370 -19.49 -19.66 -34.40
N ILE A 371 -20.50 -20.12 -33.65
CA ILE A 371 -20.42 -21.39 -32.91
C ILE A 371 -20.28 -22.60 -33.85
N LYS A 372 -21.03 -22.61 -34.96
CA LYS A 372 -20.88 -23.66 -36.00
C LYS A 372 -19.51 -23.61 -36.65
N GLU A 373 -18.96 -22.42 -36.86
CA GLU A 373 -17.62 -22.21 -37.42
C GLU A 373 -16.53 -22.80 -36.51
N LEU A 374 -16.59 -22.59 -35.19
CA LEU A 374 -15.67 -23.22 -34.24
C LEU A 374 -15.60 -24.74 -34.42
N ARG A 375 -16.77 -25.38 -34.53
CA ARG A 375 -16.87 -26.82 -34.77
C ARG A 375 -16.27 -27.22 -36.11
N LYS A 376 -16.62 -26.48 -37.17
CA LYS A 376 -16.14 -26.75 -38.52
C LYS A 376 -14.62 -26.67 -38.60
N ILE A 377 -14.01 -25.63 -38.03
CA ILE A 377 -12.56 -25.46 -38.04
C ILE A 377 -11.87 -26.61 -37.28
N ALA A 378 -12.46 -27.07 -36.18
CA ALA A 378 -11.87 -28.13 -35.35
C ALA A 378 -11.92 -29.54 -35.96
N PHE A 379 -13.00 -29.90 -36.66
CA PHE A 379 -13.24 -31.29 -37.07
C PHE A 379 -13.37 -31.51 -38.58
N ASP A 380 -13.64 -30.47 -39.38
CA ASP A 380 -13.90 -30.60 -40.82
C ASP A 380 -12.64 -30.29 -41.68
N THR A 381 -11.43 -30.34 -41.10
CA THR A 381 -10.16 -29.95 -41.76
C THR A 381 -9.65 -30.99 -42.77
N GLU A 382 -10.19 -32.21 -42.81
CA GLU A 382 -9.81 -33.25 -43.79
C GLU A 382 -11.02 -33.95 -44.44
N GLY A 383 -11.28 -33.62 -45.71
CA GLY A 383 -11.62 -34.61 -46.76
C GLY A 383 -12.90 -35.46 -46.68
N THR A 384 -13.85 -35.25 -45.77
CA THR A 384 -15.14 -35.98 -45.78
C THR A 384 -16.24 -35.23 -46.53
N ALA A 385 -15.98 -34.96 -47.80
CA ALA A 385 -17.03 -34.62 -48.76
C ALA A 385 -17.75 -35.90 -49.19
N GLY A 386 -18.98 -36.12 -48.70
CA GLY A 386 -19.84 -37.18 -49.24
C GLY A 386 -21.14 -37.39 -48.49
N GLY A 387 -22.25 -36.91 -49.05
CA GLY A 387 -23.57 -37.52 -48.90
C GLY A 387 -24.55 -36.85 -47.92
N ASP A 388 -25.73 -36.52 -48.44
CA ASP A 388 -26.99 -36.22 -47.75
C ASP A 388 -27.14 -36.86 -46.37
N ILE A 389 -27.46 -36.09 -45.32
CA ILE A 389 -28.50 -36.39 -44.31
C ILE A 389 -28.73 -35.13 -43.43
N THR A 390 -29.86 -34.43 -43.58
CA THR A 390 -30.21 -33.28 -42.71
C THR A 390 -30.72 -33.68 -41.32
N ALA A 391 -31.30 -34.88 -41.15
CA ALA A 391 -31.84 -35.35 -39.87
C ALA A 391 -30.85 -36.16 -38.98
N ARG A 392 -29.85 -36.85 -39.55
CA ARG A 392 -28.78 -37.52 -38.76
C ARG A 392 -27.71 -36.55 -38.25
N LYS A 393 -27.63 -35.34 -38.83
CA LYS A 393 -26.61 -34.32 -38.48
C LYS A 393 -26.77 -33.74 -37.07
N GLN A 394 -27.99 -33.62 -36.55
CA GLN A 394 -28.23 -32.96 -35.25
C GLN A 394 -27.63 -33.76 -34.08
N GLY A 395 -27.69 -35.10 -34.13
CA GLY A 395 -27.04 -35.98 -33.16
C GLY A 395 -25.52 -36.11 -33.33
N LEU A 396 -24.96 -35.81 -34.52
CA LEU A 396 -23.51 -35.67 -34.71
C LEU A 396 -23.01 -34.34 -34.12
N PHE A 397 -23.72 -33.24 -34.36
CA PHE A 397 -23.32 -31.92 -33.87
C PHE A 397 -23.29 -31.85 -32.35
N ALA A 398 -24.29 -32.43 -31.66
CA ALA A 398 -24.27 -32.49 -30.20
C ALA A 398 -23.05 -33.26 -29.67
N LYS A 399 -22.64 -34.35 -30.34
CA LYS A 399 -21.41 -35.08 -29.97
C LYS A 399 -20.16 -34.25 -30.21
N ASP A 400 -20.11 -33.48 -31.29
CA ASP A 400 -18.97 -32.61 -31.60
C ASP A 400 -18.88 -31.44 -30.61
N TYR A 401 -20.00 -30.86 -30.20
CA TYR A 401 -20.03 -29.82 -29.15
C TYR A 401 -19.67 -30.38 -27.77
N LYS A 402 -20.07 -31.62 -27.47
CA LYS A 402 -19.57 -32.33 -26.29
C LYS A 402 -18.06 -32.53 -26.35
N LYS A 403 -17.51 -32.95 -27.50
CA LYS A 403 -16.07 -33.11 -27.73
C LYS A 403 -15.29 -31.79 -27.68
N LEU A 404 -15.93 -30.68 -28.05
CA LEU A 404 -15.39 -29.32 -27.84
C LEU A 404 -15.40 -28.92 -26.36
N GLY A 405 -16.06 -29.67 -25.48
CA GLY A 405 -16.09 -29.39 -24.05
C GLY A 405 -17.03 -28.25 -23.65
N PHE A 406 -18.11 -28.02 -24.41
CA PHE A 406 -19.20 -27.14 -23.96
C PHE A 406 -19.99 -27.80 -22.82
N LYS A 407 -20.50 -26.98 -21.89
CA LYS A 407 -21.36 -27.44 -20.78
C LYS A 407 -22.71 -27.92 -21.32
N TYR A 408 -23.29 -27.19 -22.27
CA TYR A 408 -24.52 -27.57 -22.96
C TYR A 408 -24.23 -28.09 -24.38
N ASP A 409 -24.13 -29.41 -24.53
CA ASP A 409 -23.79 -30.08 -25.79
C ASP A 409 -24.88 -29.98 -26.88
N ILE A 410 -26.16 -29.95 -26.48
CA ILE A 410 -27.29 -29.78 -27.42
C ILE A 410 -27.40 -28.33 -27.90
N ASN A 411 -27.15 -27.36 -27.01
CA ASN A 411 -27.25 -25.93 -27.31
C ASN A 411 -26.11 -25.14 -26.65
N PRO A 412 -24.93 -25.10 -27.27
CA PRO A 412 -23.75 -24.39 -26.74
C PRO A 412 -23.94 -22.88 -26.60
N ALA A 413 -24.97 -22.30 -27.24
CA ALA A 413 -25.29 -20.88 -27.07
C ALA A 413 -25.58 -20.52 -25.60
N LEU A 414 -26.07 -21.48 -24.81
CA LEU A 414 -26.39 -21.29 -23.39
C LEU A 414 -25.14 -21.00 -22.54
N ASP A 415 -23.95 -21.51 -22.91
CA ASP A 415 -22.69 -21.24 -22.21
C ASP A 415 -22.34 -19.74 -22.23
N PHE A 416 -22.84 -18.99 -23.22
CA PHE A 416 -22.57 -17.55 -23.40
C PHE A 416 -23.67 -16.63 -22.84
N THR A 417 -24.64 -17.20 -22.11
CA THR A 417 -25.70 -16.44 -21.42
C THR A 417 -25.28 -15.98 -20.02
N GLU A 418 -24.26 -16.62 -19.44
CA GLU A 418 -23.66 -16.23 -18.17
C GLU A 418 -22.72 -15.03 -18.38
N THR A 419 -22.89 -13.98 -17.57
CA THR A 419 -22.12 -12.73 -17.64
C THR A 419 -21.57 -12.37 -16.26
N PRO A 420 -20.27 -12.07 -16.11
CA PRO A 420 -19.21 -12.18 -17.14
C PRO A 420 -18.88 -13.65 -17.50
N PRO A 421 -18.32 -13.94 -18.70
CA PRO A 421 -17.85 -13.00 -19.73
C PRO A 421 -18.78 -12.86 -20.96
N GLY A 422 -19.95 -13.52 -20.97
CA GLY A 422 -20.93 -13.41 -22.03
C GLY A 422 -20.36 -13.64 -23.43
N MET A 423 -20.70 -12.73 -24.35
CA MET A 423 -20.32 -12.81 -25.76
C MET A 423 -18.83 -12.55 -26.04
N LEU A 424 -18.09 -11.94 -25.10
CA LEU A 424 -16.64 -11.73 -25.26
C LEU A 424 -15.89 -13.07 -25.35
N ALA A 425 -16.37 -14.11 -24.67
CA ALA A 425 -15.76 -15.43 -24.77
C ALA A 425 -15.90 -16.02 -26.16
N LEU A 426 -17.07 -15.89 -26.79
CA LEU A 426 -17.27 -16.35 -28.16
C LEU A 426 -16.35 -15.61 -29.14
N ASP A 427 -16.22 -14.28 -28.99
CA ASP A 427 -15.34 -13.47 -29.82
C ASP A 427 -13.87 -13.94 -29.71
N CYS A 428 -13.39 -14.20 -28.50
CA CYS A 428 -12.03 -14.71 -28.24
C CYS A 428 -11.81 -16.11 -28.83
N MET A 429 -12.77 -17.02 -28.67
CA MET A 429 -12.69 -18.38 -29.22
C MET A 429 -12.63 -18.35 -30.75
N VAL A 430 -13.48 -17.54 -31.39
CA VAL A 430 -13.52 -17.39 -32.85
C VAL A 430 -12.23 -16.76 -33.36
N TYR A 431 -11.71 -15.74 -32.66
CA TYR A 431 -10.42 -15.14 -32.99
C TYR A 431 -9.30 -16.19 -32.94
N PHE A 432 -9.23 -17.01 -31.89
CA PHE A 432 -8.22 -18.07 -31.78
C PHE A 432 -8.32 -19.10 -32.92
N ALA A 433 -9.55 -19.52 -33.26
CA ALA A 433 -9.78 -20.47 -34.33
C ALA A 433 -9.40 -19.93 -35.73
N ARG A 434 -9.67 -18.65 -35.99
CA ARG A 434 -9.38 -18.00 -37.28
C ARG A 434 -7.92 -17.59 -37.45
N ASN A 435 -7.31 -17.04 -36.40
CA ASN A 435 -5.98 -16.42 -36.49
C ASN A 435 -4.85 -17.40 -36.12
N HIS A 436 -5.14 -18.41 -35.30
CA HIS A 436 -4.18 -19.41 -34.83
C HIS A 436 -4.71 -20.83 -35.03
N THR A 437 -5.20 -21.12 -36.24
CA THR A 437 -5.93 -22.35 -36.58
C THR A 437 -5.20 -23.62 -36.15
N GLU A 438 -3.90 -23.75 -36.43
CA GLU A 438 -3.12 -24.93 -36.04
C GLU A 438 -3.03 -25.13 -34.52
N ALA A 439 -2.87 -24.04 -33.77
CA ALA A 439 -2.82 -24.12 -32.31
C ALA A 439 -4.21 -24.44 -31.73
N TYR A 440 -5.26 -23.87 -32.31
CA TYR A 440 -6.65 -24.17 -31.95
C TYR A 440 -7.01 -25.64 -32.18
N THR A 441 -6.78 -26.16 -33.41
CA THR A 441 -7.08 -27.56 -33.72
C THR A 441 -6.26 -28.50 -32.86
N LYS A 442 -4.99 -28.19 -32.59
CA LYS A 442 -4.15 -28.97 -31.68
C LYS A 442 -4.75 -29.03 -30.27
N VAL A 443 -5.15 -27.91 -29.67
CA VAL A 443 -5.75 -27.88 -28.33
C VAL A 443 -7.05 -28.69 -28.28
N VAL A 444 -7.91 -28.56 -29.29
CA VAL A 444 -9.20 -29.28 -29.33
C VAL A 444 -9.01 -30.78 -29.58
N LEU A 445 -8.18 -31.18 -30.55
CA LEU A 445 -7.99 -32.58 -30.93
C LEU A 445 -7.22 -33.38 -29.89
N GLU A 446 -6.25 -32.77 -29.19
CA GLU A 446 -5.53 -33.43 -28.10
C GLU A 446 -6.44 -33.83 -26.93
N ASN A 447 -7.55 -33.11 -26.73
CA ASN A 447 -8.50 -33.36 -25.64
C ASN A 447 -9.71 -34.16 -26.11
N SER A 448 -10.22 -33.95 -27.33
CA SER A 448 -11.39 -34.68 -27.83
C SER A 448 -11.13 -36.15 -28.20
N CYS A 449 -9.86 -36.53 -28.45
CA CYS A 449 -9.46 -37.91 -28.68
C CYS A 449 -9.16 -38.68 -27.39
N ARG A 450 -9.13 -38.00 -26.24
CA ARG A 450 -8.96 -38.62 -24.93
C ARG A 450 -10.31 -39.14 -24.44
N ALA A 451 -10.35 -40.40 -24.03
CA ALA A 451 -11.54 -41.01 -23.45
C ALA A 451 -11.39 -41.24 -21.93
N ASP A 452 -10.39 -40.59 -21.31
CA ASP A 452 -10.10 -40.66 -19.88
C ASP A 452 -10.56 -39.40 -19.14
N GLU A 453 -10.60 -39.47 -17.80
CA GLU A 453 -11.11 -38.39 -16.92
C GLU A 453 -10.25 -37.11 -16.94
N HIS A 454 -9.14 -37.11 -17.69
CA HIS A 454 -8.16 -36.03 -17.77
C HIS A 454 -8.34 -35.14 -19.01
N GLU A 455 -9.46 -35.24 -19.73
CA GLU A 455 -9.77 -34.32 -20.83
C GLU A 455 -9.97 -32.88 -20.32
N CYS A 456 -9.37 -31.91 -21.00
CA CYS A 456 -9.60 -30.50 -20.72
C CYS A 456 -10.76 -29.99 -21.59
N PRO A 457 -11.91 -29.59 -21.01
CA PRO A 457 -13.07 -29.17 -21.80
C PRO A 457 -12.85 -27.76 -22.36
N PHE A 458 -12.52 -27.66 -23.65
CA PHE A 458 -12.13 -26.39 -24.29
C PHE A 458 -13.22 -25.30 -24.16
N GLY A 459 -14.48 -25.59 -24.45
CA GLY A 459 -15.59 -24.62 -24.35
C GLY A 459 -15.71 -24.04 -22.95
N ARG A 460 -15.88 -24.90 -21.94
CA ARG A 460 -16.01 -24.49 -20.53
C ARG A 460 -14.78 -23.74 -20.01
N THR A 461 -13.58 -24.23 -20.31
CA THR A 461 -12.33 -23.57 -19.87
C THR A 461 -12.08 -22.25 -20.58
N SER A 462 -12.50 -22.11 -21.85
CA SER A 462 -12.40 -20.85 -22.59
C SER A 462 -13.28 -19.76 -21.97
N VAL A 463 -14.53 -20.08 -21.64
CA VAL A 463 -15.44 -19.14 -20.97
C VAL A 463 -14.88 -18.72 -19.60
N GLU A 464 -14.48 -19.67 -18.76
CA GLU A 464 -13.93 -19.33 -17.45
C GLU A 464 -12.59 -18.59 -17.56
N LEU A 465 -11.75 -18.89 -18.56
CA LEU A 465 -10.50 -18.17 -18.80
C LEU A 465 -10.75 -16.72 -19.14
N VAL A 466 -11.67 -16.41 -20.06
CA VAL A 466 -11.95 -15.02 -20.42
C VAL A 466 -12.43 -14.23 -19.20
N LYS A 467 -13.28 -14.83 -18.36
CA LYS A 467 -13.67 -14.24 -17.07
C LYS A 467 -12.46 -13.98 -16.16
N LEU A 468 -11.58 -14.96 -16.00
CA LEU A 468 -10.33 -14.81 -15.24
C LEU A 468 -9.47 -13.65 -15.79
N LEU A 469 -9.31 -13.55 -17.12
CA LEU A 469 -8.52 -12.49 -17.74
C LEU A 469 -9.15 -11.10 -17.51
N CYS A 470 -10.48 -11.00 -17.59
CA CYS A 470 -11.22 -9.79 -17.27
C CYS A 470 -10.99 -9.35 -15.81
N GLU A 471 -10.99 -10.28 -14.86
CA GLU A 471 -10.73 -9.99 -13.45
C GLU A 471 -9.27 -9.56 -13.21
N VAL A 472 -8.30 -10.27 -13.81
CA VAL A 472 -6.87 -9.94 -13.66
C VAL A 472 -6.54 -8.57 -14.24
N LEU A 473 -7.18 -8.20 -15.36
CA LEU A 473 -7.00 -6.90 -16.02
C LEU A 473 -7.97 -5.83 -15.50
N ARG A 474 -8.87 -6.18 -14.55
CA ARG A 474 -9.88 -5.28 -13.97
C ARG A 474 -10.73 -4.56 -15.03
N ILE A 475 -11.20 -5.31 -16.02
CA ILE A 475 -12.02 -4.77 -17.13
C ILE A 475 -13.36 -4.26 -16.57
N GLY A 476 -13.68 -3.00 -16.86
CA GLY A 476 -14.89 -2.31 -16.40
C GLY A 476 -14.65 -1.39 -15.20
N GLU A 477 -13.48 -1.45 -14.57
CA GLU A 477 -13.12 -0.47 -13.54
C GLU A 477 -12.68 0.87 -14.15
N THR A 478 -13.05 1.97 -13.49
CA THR A 478 -12.56 3.31 -13.86
C THR A 478 -11.10 3.47 -13.45
N PRO A 479 -10.29 4.23 -14.22
CA PRO A 479 -8.89 4.45 -13.88
C PRO A 479 -8.75 5.14 -12.51
N SER A 480 -7.82 4.66 -11.69
CA SER A 480 -7.47 5.29 -10.41
C SER A 480 -6.54 6.49 -10.61
N GLU A 481 -6.75 7.56 -9.85
CA GLU A 481 -5.91 8.78 -9.85
C GLU A 481 -4.42 8.51 -9.53
N GLN A 482 -4.11 7.43 -8.81
CA GLN A 482 -2.73 7.07 -8.44
C GLN A 482 -2.19 5.87 -9.21
N GLY A 483 -2.96 5.32 -10.15
CA GLY A 483 -2.57 4.12 -10.90
C GLY A 483 -1.43 4.41 -11.87
N GLN A 484 -0.30 3.71 -11.74
CA GLN A 484 0.86 3.85 -12.66
C GLN A 484 1.25 2.54 -13.34
N SER A 485 0.56 1.44 -13.01
CA SER A 485 0.90 0.11 -13.49
C SER A 485 0.16 -0.22 -14.79
N TYR A 486 0.85 -0.04 -15.92
CA TYR A 486 0.40 -0.48 -17.22
C TYR A 486 1.23 -1.67 -17.73
N HIS A 487 0.74 -2.34 -18.78
CA HIS A 487 1.31 -3.53 -19.38
C HIS A 487 1.74 -3.23 -20.83
N PRO A 488 3.05 -2.97 -21.09
CA PRO A 488 3.51 -2.50 -22.40
C PRO A 488 3.15 -3.44 -23.56
N MET A 489 3.04 -4.75 -23.31
CA MET A 489 2.66 -5.72 -24.33
C MET A 489 1.31 -5.44 -25.00
N PHE A 490 0.35 -4.79 -24.33
CA PHE A 490 -0.94 -4.47 -24.95
C PHE A 490 -0.85 -3.37 -26.01
N PHE A 491 0.27 -2.65 -26.08
CA PHE A 491 0.56 -1.69 -27.14
C PHE A 491 1.30 -2.33 -28.33
N THR A 492 1.48 -3.65 -28.36
CA THR A 492 2.29 -4.33 -29.40
C THR A 492 1.48 -5.02 -30.49
N HIS A 493 0.15 -5.07 -30.37
CA HIS A 493 -0.72 -5.75 -31.31
C HIS A 493 -2.03 -4.98 -31.53
N ASP A 494 -2.71 -5.26 -32.65
CA ASP A 494 -3.95 -4.58 -33.02
C ASP A 494 -5.15 -5.14 -32.20
N HIS A 495 -5.11 -6.45 -31.93
CA HIS A 495 -6.03 -7.20 -31.07
C HIS A 495 -5.29 -7.76 -29.84
N PRO A 496 -4.85 -6.91 -28.89
CA PRO A 496 -3.93 -7.34 -27.85
C PRO A 496 -4.59 -8.23 -26.79
N PHE A 497 -5.89 -8.05 -26.53
CA PHE A 497 -6.61 -8.89 -25.56
C PHE A 497 -6.86 -10.30 -26.11
N GLU A 498 -7.23 -10.41 -27.38
CA GLU A 498 -7.49 -11.69 -28.03
C GLU A 498 -6.19 -12.49 -28.20
N GLU A 499 -5.06 -11.85 -28.55
CA GLU A 499 -3.75 -12.50 -28.54
C GLU A 499 -3.33 -12.94 -27.14
N PHE A 500 -3.59 -12.11 -26.12
CA PHE A 500 -3.33 -12.47 -24.73
C PHE A 500 -4.15 -13.71 -24.31
N TYR A 501 -5.42 -13.78 -24.72
CA TYR A 501 -6.24 -14.98 -24.55
C TYR A 501 -5.65 -16.22 -25.26
N CYS A 502 -5.21 -16.09 -26.51
CA CYS A 502 -4.59 -17.18 -27.27
C CYS A 502 -3.35 -17.76 -26.55
N VAL A 503 -2.52 -16.90 -25.95
CA VAL A 503 -1.37 -17.36 -25.15
C VAL A 503 -1.84 -18.06 -23.88
N CYS A 504 -2.85 -17.52 -23.20
CA CYS A 504 -3.34 -18.05 -21.93
C CYS A 504 -4.10 -19.38 -22.07
N ILE A 505 -4.85 -19.61 -23.17
CA ILE A 505 -5.57 -20.87 -23.38
C ILE A 505 -4.61 -22.03 -23.66
N VAL A 506 -3.51 -21.76 -24.37
CA VAL A 506 -2.42 -22.73 -24.57
C VAL A 506 -1.70 -23.02 -23.26
N LEU A 507 -1.44 -22.00 -22.43
CA LEU A 507 -0.92 -22.18 -21.06
C LEU A 507 -1.85 -23.05 -20.22
N LEU A 508 -3.16 -22.74 -20.22
CA LEU A 508 -4.15 -23.48 -19.44
C LEU A 508 -4.15 -24.96 -19.80
N ASN A 509 -4.18 -25.29 -21.09
CA ASN A 509 -4.11 -26.68 -21.55
C ASN A 509 -2.80 -27.37 -21.13
N LYS A 510 -1.67 -26.64 -21.12
CA LYS A 510 -0.39 -27.16 -20.61
C LYS A 510 -0.46 -27.44 -19.10
N THR A 511 -0.94 -26.50 -18.31
CA THR A 511 -1.02 -26.62 -16.85
C THR A 511 -2.01 -27.70 -16.41
N TRP A 512 -3.14 -27.83 -17.09
CA TRP A 512 -4.07 -28.94 -16.89
C TRP A 512 -3.37 -30.30 -17.01
N LYS A 513 -2.54 -30.47 -18.04
CA LYS A 513 -1.76 -31.69 -18.25
C LYS A 513 -0.63 -31.88 -17.23
N GLU A 514 0.09 -30.82 -16.88
CA GLU A 514 1.14 -30.86 -15.85
C GLU A 514 0.58 -31.31 -14.49
N MET A 515 -0.64 -30.89 -14.15
CA MET A 515 -1.34 -31.28 -12.93
C MET A 515 -1.97 -32.67 -12.99
N ARG A 516 -2.04 -33.30 -14.18
CA ARG A 516 -2.90 -34.47 -14.44
C ARG A 516 -4.31 -34.25 -13.89
N ALA A 517 -4.86 -33.07 -14.17
CA ALA A 517 -6.12 -32.63 -13.59
C ALA A 517 -7.31 -33.39 -14.19
N THR A 518 -8.33 -33.56 -13.37
CA THR A 518 -9.67 -34.01 -13.79
C THR A 518 -10.65 -32.83 -13.70
N THR A 519 -11.92 -33.08 -14.06
CA THR A 519 -12.98 -32.06 -13.93
C THR A 519 -13.19 -31.59 -12.48
N GLU A 520 -12.83 -32.40 -11.47
CA GLU A 520 -12.94 -32.02 -10.05
C GLU A 520 -11.88 -31.00 -9.63
N ASP A 521 -10.71 -31.01 -10.30
CA ASP A 521 -9.61 -30.08 -10.01
C ASP A 521 -9.75 -28.73 -10.72
N PHE A 522 -10.86 -28.51 -11.44
CA PHE A 522 -11.11 -27.31 -12.25
C PHE A 522 -10.75 -26.00 -11.50
N VAL A 523 -11.28 -25.81 -10.28
CA VAL A 523 -11.00 -24.60 -9.49
C VAL A 523 -9.52 -24.47 -9.13
N LYS A 524 -8.84 -25.57 -8.78
CA LYS A 524 -7.41 -25.56 -8.44
C LYS A 524 -6.55 -25.21 -9.64
N VAL A 525 -6.86 -25.77 -10.82
CA VAL A 525 -6.16 -25.44 -12.07
C VAL A 525 -6.25 -23.95 -12.36
N PHE A 526 -7.45 -23.37 -12.24
CA PHE A 526 -7.63 -21.93 -12.44
C PHE A 526 -6.90 -21.07 -11.40
N SER A 527 -6.77 -21.54 -10.16
CA SER A 527 -5.94 -20.87 -9.15
C SER A 527 -4.46 -20.84 -9.57
N VAL A 528 -3.93 -21.95 -10.09
CA VAL A 528 -2.55 -22.01 -10.61
C VAL A 528 -2.39 -21.11 -11.83
N VAL A 529 -3.33 -21.17 -12.79
CA VAL A 529 -3.29 -20.36 -14.02
C VAL A 529 -3.37 -18.87 -13.70
N ARG A 530 -4.24 -18.46 -12.76
CA ARG A 530 -4.29 -17.08 -12.26
C ARG A 530 -2.93 -16.64 -11.74
N GLU A 531 -2.28 -17.47 -10.94
CA GLU A 531 -0.97 -17.16 -10.35
C GLU A 531 0.12 -17.03 -11.42
N GLN A 532 0.16 -17.95 -12.38
CA GLN A 532 1.10 -17.91 -13.50
C GLN A 532 0.96 -16.62 -14.32
N ILE A 533 -0.28 -16.26 -14.67
CA ILE A 533 -0.58 -15.05 -15.44
C ILE A 533 -0.20 -13.81 -14.63
N THR A 534 -0.64 -13.75 -13.37
CA THR A 534 -0.41 -12.62 -12.48
C THR A 534 1.09 -12.39 -12.29
N ARG A 535 1.87 -13.42 -11.93
CA ARG A 535 3.34 -13.30 -11.79
C ARG A 535 4.04 -12.93 -13.09
N ALA A 536 3.58 -13.45 -14.24
CA ALA A 536 4.15 -13.08 -15.53
C ALA A 536 3.87 -11.61 -15.90
N LEU A 537 2.67 -11.09 -15.59
CA LEU A 537 2.32 -9.68 -15.79
C LEU A 537 3.11 -8.74 -14.88
N HIS A 538 3.39 -9.15 -13.63
CA HIS A 538 4.24 -8.39 -12.69
C HIS A 538 5.66 -8.14 -13.23
N CYS A 539 6.15 -9.01 -14.12
CA CYS A 539 7.45 -8.82 -14.78
C CYS A 539 7.43 -7.75 -15.89
N LYS A 540 6.29 -7.10 -16.15
CA LYS A 540 6.07 -6.06 -17.17
C LYS A 540 6.68 -6.43 -18.54
N PRO A 541 6.26 -7.57 -19.14
CA PRO A 541 6.78 -7.98 -20.43
C PRO A 541 6.52 -6.92 -21.50
N THR A 542 7.56 -6.59 -22.29
CA THR A 542 7.46 -5.54 -23.32
C THR A 542 6.79 -6.01 -24.61
N GLY A 543 6.34 -7.27 -24.68
CA GLY A 543 5.71 -7.88 -25.84
C GLY A 543 5.22 -9.29 -25.55
N LEU A 544 4.29 -9.78 -26.38
CA LEU A 544 3.60 -11.06 -26.17
C LEU A 544 4.56 -12.26 -26.20
N ASP A 545 5.63 -12.24 -27.00
CA ASP A 545 6.63 -13.31 -27.02
C ASP A 545 7.40 -13.41 -25.70
N LYS A 546 7.75 -12.27 -25.09
CA LYS A 546 8.42 -12.24 -23.77
C LYS A 546 7.48 -12.75 -22.68
N PHE A 547 6.20 -12.38 -22.75
CA PHE A 547 5.17 -12.91 -21.86
C PHE A 547 5.05 -14.43 -21.98
N LYS A 548 4.94 -14.95 -23.22
CA LYS A 548 4.91 -16.39 -23.50
C LYS A 548 6.14 -17.13 -22.98
N ASN A 549 7.34 -16.59 -23.21
CA ASN A 549 8.59 -17.17 -22.69
C ASN A 549 8.63 -17.18 -21.16
N LYS A 550 8.11 -16.13 -20.51
CA LYS A 550 8.03 -16.09 -19.05
C LYS A 550 7.06 -17.14 -18.50
N LEU A 551 5.90 -17.29 -19.13
CA LEU A 551 4.93 -18.33 -18.78
C LEU A 551 5.50 -19.75 -18.94
N GLN A 552 6.35 -20.00 -19.93
CA GLN A 552 7.01 -21.30 -20.10
C GLN A 552 7.90 -21.67 -18.89
N GLN A 553 8.47 -20.69 -18.19
CA GLN A 553 9.30 -20.88 -16.99
C GLN A 553 8.46 -21.11 -15.72
N LEU A 554 7.24 -20.58 -15.69
CA LEU A 554 6.30 -20.69 -14.57
C LEU A 554 5.48 -21.98 -14.68
N THR A 555 6.13 -23.14 -14.67
CA THR A 555 5.45 -24.45 -14.64
C THR A 555 4.69 -24.67 -13.34
N TYR A 556 3.76 -25.64 -13.31
CA TYR A 556 3.04 -26.02 -12.10
C TYR A 556 3.98 -26.34 -10.92
N SER A 557 5.08 -27.05 -11.18
CA SER A 557 6.10 -27.36 -10.17
C SER A 557 6.76 -26.11 -9.61
N THR A 558 7.09 -25.13 -10.46
CA THR A 558 7.67 -23.85 -10.05
C THR A 558 6.70 -23.06 -9.18
N ILE A 559 5.42 -22.98 -9.57
CA ILE A 559 4.38 -22.28 -8.78
C ILE A 559 4.21 -22.94 -7.41
N THR A 560 4.15 -24.28 -7.36
CA THR A 560 4.02 -25.02 -6.10
C THR A 560 5.21 -24.76 -5.17
N ASN A 561 6.44 -24.76 -5.71
CA ASN A 561 7.65 -24.44 -4.94
C ASN A 561 7.65 -23.00 -4.43
N LEU A 562 7.19 -22.04 -5.23
CA LEU A 562 7.08 -20.63 -4.83
C LEU A 562 6.08 -20.46 -3.69
N TRP A 563 4.90 -21.08 -3.78
CA TRP A 563 3.93 -21.07 -2.68
C TRP A 563 4.46 -21.72 -1.41
N GLN A 564 5.19 -22.83 -1.54
CA GLN A 564 5.80 -23.48 -0.38
C GLN A 564 6.87 -22.58 0.25
N GLN A 565 7.68 -21.90 -0.55
CA GLN A 565 8.68 -20.96 -0.07
C GLN A 565 8.04 -19.75 0.61
N GLU A 566 7.00 -19.17 0.01
CA GLU A 566 6.25 -18.04 0.58
C GLU A 566 5.55 -18.42 1.88
N ARG A 567 4.93 -19.60 1.94
CA ARG A 567 4.34 -20.13 3.18
C ARG A 567 5.39 -20.31 4.26
N THR A 568 6.54 -20.93 3.94
CA THR A 568 7.62 -21.14 4.91
C THR A 568 8.19 -19.81 5.40
N SER A 569 8.46 -18.87 4.49
CA SER A 569 8.96 -17.54 4.84
C SER A 569 7.95 -16.74 5.67
N ARG A 570 6.65 -16.89 5.41
CA ARG A 570 5.60 -16.23 6.19
C ARG A 570 5.48 -16.85 7.58
N GLU A 571 5.47 -18.18 7.68
CA GLU A 571 5.50 -18.88 8.98
C GLU A 571 6.74 -18.49 9.80
N GLU A 572 7.92 -18.34 9.17
CA GLU A 572 9.13 -17.83 9.82
C GLU A 572 8.94 -16.39 10.28
N TRP A 573 8.43 -15.48 9.45
CA TRP A 573 8.21 -14.08 9.82
C TRP A 573 7.18 -13.95 10.96
N GLU A 574 6.04 -14.64 10.84
CA GLU A 574 4.99 -14.69 11.86
C GLU A 574 5.55 -15.22 13.19
N SER A 575 6.40 -16.26 13.18
CA SER A 575 6.99 -16.81 14.41
C SER A 575 7.85 -15.82 15.22
N HIS A 576 8.31 -14.73 14.59
CA HIS A 576 9.06 -13.66 15.24
C HIS A 576 8.20 -12.42 15.57
N ALA A 577 6.91 -12.41 15.22
CA ALA A 577 6.02 -11.32 15.54
C ALA A 577 5.86 -11.18 17.06
N ARG A 578 5.85 -9.95 17.57
CA ARG A 578 5.79 -9.65 19.01
C ARG A 578 4.63 -10.35 19.73
N PRO A 579 3.38 -10.37 19.21
CA PRO A 579 2.29 -11.10 19.86
C PRO A 579 2.55 -12.60 19.96
N ILE A 580 3.23 -13.20 18.97
CA ILE A 580 3.57 -14.63 18.98
C ILE A 580 4.69 -14.92 19.97
N VAL A 581 5.68 -14.02 20.10
CA VAL A 581 6.72 -14.12 21.13
C VAL A 581 6.12 -14.00 22.53
N GLU A 582 5.24 -13.02 22.76
CA GLU A 582 4.53 -12.85 24.04
C GLU A 582 3.67 -14.08 24.37
N LEU A 583 2.95 -14.62 23.38
CA LEU A 583 2.19 -15.86 23.51
C LEU A 583 3.12 -17.04 23.85
N ARG A 584 4.26 -17.17 23.17
CA ARG A 584 5.27 -18.20 23.46
C ARG A 584 5.77 -18.10 24.91
N GLU A 585 6.05 -16.90 25.39
CA GLU A 585 6.47 -16.67 26.79
C GLU A 585 5.37 -17.03 27.79
N GLN A 586 4.10 -16.71 27.49
CA GLN A 586 2.96 -17.05 28.34
C GLN A 586 2.71 -18.56 28.43
N ILE A 587 2.94 -19.30 27.35
CA ILE A 587 2.69 -20.75 27.25
C ILE A 587 3.88 -21.57 27.80
N THR A 588 5.09 -21.03 27.70
CA THR A 588 6.33 -21.72 28.14
C THR A 588 6.24 -22.36 29.53
N PRO A 589 5.70 -21.69 30.57
CA PRO A 589 5.55 -22.29 31.90
C PRO A 589 4.66 -23.55 31.91
N GLU A 590 3.56 -23.55 31.17
CA GLU A 590 2.60 -24.66 31.09
C GLU A 590 3.25 -25.88 30.41
N ILE A 591 3.97 -25.66 29.30
CA ILE A 591 4.67 -26.73 28.58
C ILE A 591 5.82 -27.29 29.42
N ILE A 592 6.57 -26.43 30.15
CA ILE A 592 7.59 -26.89 31.09
C ILE A 592 6.97 -27.76 32.18
N GLU A 593 5.81 -27.39 32.71
CA GLU A 593 5.09 -28.17 33.71
C GLU A 593 4.65 -29.53 33.14
N LEU A 594 4.13 -29.58 31.91
CA LEU A 594 3.78 -30.82 31.22
C LEU A 594 4.99 -31.76 31.09
N ILE A 595 6.15 -31.23 30.67
CA ILE A 595 7.38 -32.01 30.58
C ILE A 595 7.79 -32.49 31.98
N GLN A 596 7.71 -31.64 33.01
CA GLN A 596 8.02 -32.03 34.40
C GLN A 596 7.11 -33.14 34.90
N GLN A 597 5.81 -33.08 34.63
CA GLN A 597 4.85 -34.13 34.99
C GLN A 597 5.20 -35.45 34.30
N GLN A 598 5.58 -35.39 33.02
CA GLN A 598 6.02 -36.57 32.28
C GLN A 598 7.31 -37.17 32.87
N ARG A 599 8.29 -36.33 33.24
CA ARG A 599 9.52 -36.79 33.92
C ARG A 599 9.24 -37.38 35.32
N LEU A 600 8.30 -36.79 36.07
CA LEU A 600 7.84 -37.37 37.34
C LEU A 600 7.20 -38.73 37.12
N GLY A 601 6.40 -38.90 36.06
CA GLY A 601 5.84 -40.19 35.66
C GLY A 601 6.92 -41.26 35.48
N PHE A 602 8.03 -40.93 34.80
CA PHE A 602 9.18 -41.85 34.68
C PHE A 602 9.84 -42.18 36.01
N LEU A 603 9.98 -41.20 36.91
CA LEU A 603 10.53 -41.46 38.25
C LEU A 603 9.62 -42.40 39.06
N VAL A 604 8.29 -42.27 38.94
CA VAL A 604 7.31 -43.16 39.60
C VAL A 604 7.31 -44.57 39.01
N GLN A 605 7.50 -44.68 37.69
CA GLN A 605 7.71 -45.98 37.04
C GLN A 605 8.99 -46.64 37.58
N GLY A 606 10.06 -45.85 37.71
CA GLY A 606 11.36 -46.28 38.22
C GLY A 606 12.31 -46.78 37.14
N THR A 607 13.56 -47.01 37.53
CA THR A 607 14.58 -47.50 36.61
C THR A 607 15.59 -48.41 37.30
N ARG A 608 16.25 -49.23 36.49
CA ARG A 608 17.23 -50.23 36.92
C ARG A 608 18.64 -49.68 36.75
N PHE A 609 19.45 -49.85 37.79
CA PHE A 609 20.85 -49.47 37.83
C PHE A 609 21.75 -50.68 38.08
N MET A 610 22.98 -50.62 37.58
CA MET A 610 23.98 -51.66 37.83
C MET A 610 24.54 -51.55 39.25
N LYS A 611 24.80 -52.68 39.90
CA LYS A 611 25.37 -52.70 41.25
C LYS A 611 26.91 -52.68 41.21
N TYR A 612 27.51 -51.85 42.06
CA TYR A 612 28.96 -51.72 42.21
C TYR A 612 29.39 -52.20 43.61
N SER A 613 30.60 -52.77 43.71
CA SER A 613 31.19 -53.17 44.98
C SER A 613 31.69 -51.97 45.78
N ALA A 614 31.94 -52.15 47.08
CA ALA A 614 32.55 -51.12 47.94
C ALA A 614 33.93 -50.63 47.44
N ARG A 615 34.60 -51.41 46.58
CA ARG A 615 35.86 -51.05 45.91
C ARG A 615 35.65 -50.41 44.52
N GLY A 616 34.41 -50.05 44.18
CA GLY A 616 34.06 -49.41 42.90
C GLY A 616 34.09 -50.34 41.68
N GLN A 617 34.13 -51.65 41.86
CA GLN A 617 34.10 -52.62 40.75
C GLN A 617 32.66 -53.01 40.41
N ARG A 618 32.29 -52.95 39.13
CA ARG A 618 30.98 -53.42 38.66
C ARG A 618 30.81 -54.90 39.02
N ILE A 619 29.69 -55.23 39.65
CA ILE A 619 29.32 -56.61 39.93
C ILE A 619 28.54 -57.14 38.73
N LYS A 620 29.04 -58.21 38.13
CA LYS A 620 28.40 -58.82 36.95
C LYS A 620 27.03 -59.40 37.35
N ASP A 621 26.03 -59.20 36.49
CA ASP A 621 24.68 -59.77 36.60
C ASP A 621 23.95 -59.46 37.92
N LYS A 622 24.29 -58.34 38.58
CA LYS A 622 23.56 -57.81 39.75
C LYS A 622 23.08 -56.38 39.50
N PHE A 623 21.81 -56.15 39.77
CA PHE A 623 21.16 -54.87 39.57
C PHE A 623 20.43 -54.44 40.83
N TRP A 624 20.12 -53.15 40.89
CA TRP A 624 19.21 -52.61 41.87
C TRP A 624 18.21 -51.70 41.16
N TYR A 625 17.00 -51.67 41.65
CA TYR A 625 15.90 -50.88 41.11
C TYR A 625 15.57 -49.75 42.05
N VAL A 626 15.22 -48.59 41.52
CA VAL A 626 14.70 -47.47 42.30
C VAL A 626 13.50 -46.86 41.60
N ARG A 627 12.47 -46.57 42.39
CA ARG A 627 11.26 -45.89 41.93
C ARG A 627 10.73 -44.93 42.97
N LEU A 628 10.05 -43.89 42.52
CA LEU A 628 9.40 -42.90 43.36
C LEU A 628 8.00 -43.38 43.75
N SER A 629 7.59 -43.12 45.00
CA SER A 629 6.23 -43.35 45.43
C SER A 629 5.24 -42.46 44.67
N PRO A 630 3.97 -42.89 44.44
CA PRO A 630 2.99 -42.09 43.70
C PRO A 630 2.69 -40.71 44.33
N ASN A 631 2.96 -40.54 45.62
CA ASN A 631 2.83 -39.24 46.32
C ASN A 631 4.08 -38.34 46.19
N HIS A 632 5.09 -38.77 45.43
CA HIS A 632 6.36 -38.08 45.16
C HIS A 632 7.23 -37.75 46.39
N LYS A 633 7.04 -38.48 47.51
CA LYS A 633 7.73 -38.18 48.78
C LYS A 633 8.85 -39.15 49.13
N VAL A 634 8.85 -40.37 48.61
CA VAL A 634 9.78 -41.43 49.03
C VAL A 634 10.28 -42.23 47.84
N PHE A 635 11.60 -42.36 47.69
CA PHE A 635 12.21 -43.32 46.79
C PHE A 635 12.28 -44.69 47.47
N HIS A 636 11.76 -45.70 46.79
CA HIS A 636 11.86 -47.10 47.17
C HIS A 636 12.95 -47.75 46.32
N TYR A 637 13.89 -48.44 46.96
CA TYR A 637 14.97 -49.11 46.24
C TYR A 637 15.41 -50.43 46.88
N GLY A 638 15.98 -51.30 46.07
CA GLY A 638 16.36 -52.66 46.46
C GLY A 638 17.06 -53.40 45.33
N ASP A 639 17.66 -54.55 45.67
CA ASP A 639 18.28 -55.42 44.68
C ASP A 639 17.20 -56.05 43.78
N CYS A 640 17.50 -56.18 42.48
CA CYS A 640 16.55 -56.75 41.52
C CYS A 640 17.26 -57.64 40.49
N ASP A 641 16.50 -58.55 39.90
CA ASP A 641 16.93 -59.36 38.77
C ASP A 641 16.80 -58.58 37.45
N GLU A 642 17.37 -59.12 36.37
CA GLU A 642 17.33 -58.48 35.05
C GLU A 642 15.97 -58.57 34.35
N LYS A 643 15.17 -59.59 34.66
CA LYS A 643 13.97 -59.97 33.88
C LYS A 643 12.64 -59.46 34.45
N SER A 644 12.61 -58.91 35.66
CA SER A 644 11.40 -58.47 36.34
C SER A 644 11.49 -57.01 36.80
N VAL A 645 10.37 -56.29 36.73
CA VAL A 645 10.23 -54.94 37.29
C VAL A 645 9.59 -55.07 38.67
N PRO A 646 10.30 -54.73 39.76
CA PRO A 646 9.79 -54.96 41.10
C PRO A 646 8.65 -54.00 41.47
N THR A 647 7.70 -54.51 42.26
CA THR A 647 6.61 -53.70 42.83
C THR A 647 7.12 -52.83 44.00
N ILE A 648 6.34 -51.83 44.42
CA ILE A 648 6.77 -50.90 45.48
C ILE A 648 7.00 -51.60 46.84
N ASP A 649 6.28 -52.70 47.09
CA ASP A 649 6.35 -53.48 48.32
C ASP A 649 7.54 -54.46 48.34
N GLU A 650 8.04 -54.84 47.17
CA GLU A 650 9.23 -55.70 47.00
C GLU A 650 10.55 -54.93 47.25
N LEU A 651 10.50 -53.60 47.34
CA LEU A 651 11.66 -52.73 47.53
C LEU A 651 11.76 -52.33 49.02
N PRO A 652 12.68 -52.95 49.79
CA PRO A 652 12.67 -52.86 51.25
C PRO A 652 13.21 -51.52 51.76
N THR A 653 14.03 -50.83 50.98
CA THR A 653 14.74 -49.62 51.44
C THR A 653 14.02 -48.37 50.99
N LYS A 654 13.92 -47.39 51.89
CA LYS A 654 13.21 -46.13 51.67
C LYS A 654 14.15 -44.96 51.89
N LEU A 655 14.08 -43.98 50.99
CA LEU A 655 14.78 -42.70 51.08
C LEU A 655 13.77 -41.57 50.92
N ALA A 656 13.60 -40.72 51.93
CA ALA A 656 12.68 -39.60 51.83
C ALA A 656 13.26 -38.54 50.89
N VAL A 657 12.47 -38.05 49.93
CA VAL A 657 12.92 -37.06 48.93
C VAL A 657 13.37 -35.76 49.61
N VAL A 658 12.75 -35.40 50.74
CA VAL A 658 13.12 -34.22 51.54
C VAL A 658 14.55 -34.26 52.10
N GLU A 659 15.13 -35.46 52.25
CA GLU A 659 16.50 -35.64 52.75
C GLU A 659 17.56 -35.40 51.67
N ILE A 660 17.15 -35.30 50.40
CA ILE A 660 18.05 -35.10 49.26
C ILE A 660 18.32 -33.60 49.09
N ARG A 661 19.56 -33.19 49.31
CA ARG A 661 20.02 -31.80 49.11
C ARG A 661 20.41 -31.49 47.66
N GLY A 662 20.88 -32.50 46.93
CA GLY A 662 21.33 -32.30 45.56
C GLY A 662 21.79 -33.58 44.87
N LEU A 663 21.98 -33.47 43.56
CA LEU A 663 22.49 -34.52 42.69
C LEU A 663 23.89 -34.11 42.22
N LEU A 664 24.90 -34.88 42.62
CA LEU A 664 26.25 -34.76 42.08
C LEU A 664 26.35 -35.66 40.86
N THR A 665 27.00 -35.20 39.79
CA THR A 665 27.23 -35.99 38.58
C THR A 665 28.72 -36.01 38.25
N GLY A 666 29.16 -36.97 37.44
CA GLY A 666 30.52 -36.94 36.92
C GLY A 666 31.60 -37.20 37.97
N ARG A 667 32.59 -36.31 37.96
CA ARG A 667 33.77 -36.37 38.84
C ARG A 667 33.50 -35.91 40.26
N ASP A 668 32.37 -35.22 40.48
CA ASP A 668 32.00 -34.68 41.80
C ASP A 668 31.41 -35.75 42.72
N CYS A 669 31.05 -36.91 42.17
CA CYS A 669 30.59 -38.07 42.91
C CYS A 669 31.66 -38.57 43.89
N PRO A 670 31.36 -38.69 45.21
CA PRO A 670 32.34 -39.13 46.21
C PRO A 670 33.00 -40.46 45.89
N HIS A 671 32.24 -41.40 45.32
CA HIS A 671 32.71 -42.74 44.92
C HIS A 671 33.61 -42.74 43.67
N MET A 672 33.75 -41.60 42.99
CA MET A 672 34.62 -41.43 41.82
C MET A 672 35.93 -40.70 42.13
N LYS A 673 36.12 -40.17 43.35
CA LYS A 673 37.29 -39.34 43.72
C LYS A 673 38.63 -40.10 43.74
N ASP A 674 38.62 -41.41 44.01
CA ASP A 674 39.83 -42.24 44.09
C ASP A 674 40.15 -43.06 42.82
N LEU A 675 39.31 -42.97 41.77
CA LEU A 675 39.49 -43.70 40.50
C LEU A 675 40.17 -42.83 39.42
N GLN A 676 41.38 -42.32 39.67
CA GLN A 676 42.11 -41.44 38.74
C GLN A 676 42.56 -42.08 37.39
N ARG A 677 42.19 -43.32 37.05
CA ARG A 677 42.75 -44.04 35.87
C ARG A 677 41.75 -44.51 34.79
N ARG A 678 40.43 -44.29 34.89
CA ARG A 678 39.46 -44.79 33.86
C ARG A 678 38.59 -43.69 33.26
N LYS A 679 38.93 -43.23 32.04
CA LYS A 679 38.33 -42.06 31.37
C LYS A 679 36.84 -42.19 30.95
N THR A 680 36.28 -43.39 30.79
CA THR A 680 34.98 -43.56 30.10
C THR A 680 33.74 -43.66 31.01
N THR A 681 33.89 -43.93 32.30
CA THR A 681 32.73 -44.22 33.19
C THR A 681 32.21 -42.99 33.94
N HIS A 682 32.91 -41.85 33.87
CA HIS A 682 32.53 -40.66 34.65
C HIS A 682 31.23 -40.00 34.16
N GLN A 683 30.97 -39.95 32.85
CA GLN A 683 29.85 -39.16 32.29
C GLN A 683 28.46 -39.61 32.74
N LEU A 684 28.29 -40.88 33.13
CA LEU A 684 27.01 -41.46 33.59
C LEU A 684 26.96 -41.66 35.11
N ALA A 685 28.03 -41.30 35.83
CA ALA A 685 28.07 -41.43 37.28
C ALA A 685 27.25 -40.31 37.93
N PHE A 686 26.44 -40.64 38.92
CA PHE A 686 25.75 -39.68 39.75
C PHE A 686 25.64 -40.16 41.21
N SER A 687 25.49 -39.24 42.14
CA SER A 687 25.34 -39.51 43.57
C SER A 687 24.33 -38.53 44.18
N LEU A 688 23.37 -39.05 44.94
CA LEU A 688 22.46 -38.22 45.74
C LEU A 688 23.19 -37.80 47.03
N ALA A 689 23.19 -36.51 47.33
CA ALA A 689 23.77 -35.96 48.55
C ALA A 689 22.69 -35.84 49.64
N LEU A 690 22.93 -36.46 50.80
CA LEU A 690 22.01 -36.50 51.95
C LEU A 690 22.51 -35.63 53.12
N ASP A 691 21.59 -35.23 54.01
CA ASP A 691 21.81 -34.26 55.11
C ASP A 691 22.86 -34.70 56.17
N SER A 692 23.25 -35.98 56.23
CA SER A 692 24.09 -36.53 57.30
C SER A 692 25.61 -36.54 57.04
N VAL A 693 26.12 -35.70 56.13
CA VAL A 693 27.56 -35.53 55.94
C VAL A 693 27.97 -34.15 56.42
N GLU A 694 28.47 -34.05 57.65
CA GLU A 694 29.27 -32.91 58.10
C GLU A 694 30.49 -32.76 57.18
N ARG A 695 30.36 -31.93 56.15
CA ARG A 695 31.50 -31.21 55.60
C ARG A 695 31.30 -29.73 55.88
N ARG A 696 32.17 -29.22 56.76
CA ARG A 696 32.56 -27.81 56.83
C ARG A 696 32.86 -27.30 55.42
N GLY A 697 32.14 -26.26 55.03
CA GLY A 697 32.27 -25.58 53.76
C GLY A 697 31.06 -24.69 53.58
N ASP A 698 31.19 -23.44 54.00
CA ASP A 698 30.24 -22.37 53.75
C ASP A 698 29.79 -22.33 52.29
N VAL A 699 28.59 -21.79 52.08
CA VAL A 699 27.89 -21.58 50.80
C VAL A 699 27.09 -22.80 50.34
N LEU A 700 25.82 -22.88 50.76
CA LEU A 700 24.67 -23.31 49.92
C LEU A 700 23.36 -23.34 50.75
N THR A 701 23.00 -22.22 51.37
CA THR A 701 21.64 -22.01 51.91
C THR A 701 20.88 -21.03 51.02
N SER A 702 20.30 -21.51 49.91
CA SER A 702 19.16 -20.86 49.21
C SER A 702 18.61 -21.50 47.92
N HIS A 703 19.09 -22.65 47.42
CA HIS A 703 18.77 -23.08 46.03
C HIS A 703 18.07 -24.45 45.87
N VAL A 704 17.24 -24.90 46.80
CA VAL A 704 16.49 -26.17 46.66
C VAL A 704 14.98 -25.92 46.56
N LYS A 705 14.57 -25.19 45.51
CA LYS A 705 13.21 -25.18 44.97
C LYS A 705 13.31 -25.10 43.43
N ARG A 706 12.83 -26.14 42.74
CA ARG A 706 12.70 -26.25 41.26
C ARG A 706 13.94 -25.84 40.44
N ASN A 707 14.94 -26.73 40.34
CA ASN A 707 15.97 -26.57 39.32
C ASN A 707 15.36 -26.71 37.91
N ARG A 708 15.79 -25.86 36.97
CA ARG A 708 15.43 -25.99 35.55
C ARG A 708 16.00 -27.31 35.00
N MET A 709 15.24 -27.98 34.14
CA MET A 709 15.74 -29.13 33.37
C MET A 709 16.76 -28.60 32.37
N THR A 710 17.98 -29.16 32.37
CA THR A 710 19.10 -28.65 31.56
C THR A 710 19.55 -29.63 30.46
N SER A 711 18.81 -30.73 30.25
CA SER A 711 19.17 -31.70 29.22
C SER A 711 18.74 -31.22 27.84
N LYS A 712 19.53 -31.56 26.82
CA LYS A 712 19.24 -31.21 25.42
C LYS A 712 17.90 -31.80 24.96
N GLU A 713 17.55 -32.98 25.48
CA GLU A 713 16.27 -33.63 25.20
C GLU A 713 15.09 -32.83 25.79
N ALA A 714 15.25 -32.23 26.98
CA ALA A 714 14.20 -31.40 27.58
C ALA A 714 14.02 -30.07 26.81
N GLU A 715 15.10 -29.52 26.27
CA GLU A 715 15.06 -28.34 25.40
C GLU A 715 14.37 -28.64 24.06
N ASN A 716 14.71 -29.77 23.43
CA ASN A 716 14.05 -30.22 22.20
C ASN A 716 12.55 -30.52 22.41
N ASP A 717 12.19 -31.19 23.52
CA ASP A 717 10.80 -31.45 23.88
C ASP A 717 10.04 -30.13 24.07
N LEU A 718 10.66 -29.15 24.75
CA LEU A 718 10.09 -27.82 24.97
C LEU A 718 9.86 -27.08 23.65
N GLU A 719 10.85 -27.06 22.76
CA GLU A 719 10.75 -26.39 21.46
C GLU A 719 9.65 -27.02 20.58
N THR A 720 9.61 -28.35 20.53
CA THR A 720 8.63 -29.09 19.73
C THR A 720 7.21 -28.84 20.23
N LEU A 721 6.99 -29.00 21.54
CA LEU A 721 5.67 -28.82 22.15
C LEU A 721 5.20 -27.37 22.07
N LEU A 722 6.10 -26.40 22.27
CA LEU A 722 5.77 -24.98 22.09
C LEU A 722 5.39 -24.67 20.64
N SER A 723 6.15 -25.17 19.67
CA SER A 723 5.86 -24.96 18.25
C SER A 723 4.48 -25.52 17.89
N MET A 724 4.15 -26.72 18.36
CA MET A 724 2.85 -27.33 18.12
C MET A 724 1.71 -26.56 18.78
N ASP A 725 1.85 -26.17 20.05
CA ASP A 725 0.78 -25.47 20.79
C ASP A 725 0.51 -24.07 20.22
N ILE A 726 1.56 -23.34 19.85
CA ILE A 726 1.43 -22.03 19.18
C ILE A 726 0.71 -22.21 17.85
N LYS A 727 1.10 -23.20 17.04
CA LYS A 727 0.42 -23.48 15.76
C LYS A 727 -1.05 -23.80 15.94
N LEU A 728 -1.42 -24.58 16.96
CA LEU A 728 -2.82 -24.88 17.27
C LEU A 728 -3.61 -23.63 17.64
N ARG A 729 -3.04 -22.73 18.45
CA ARG A 729 -3.69 -21.46 18.83
C ARG A 729 -3.80 -20.46 17.69
N LEU A 730 -2.91 -20.55 16.70
CA LEU A 730 -2.93 -19.69 15.51
C LEU A 730 -3.85 -20.21 14.39
N LEU A 731 -4.47 -21.38 14.55
CA LEU A 731 -5.40 -21.92 13.54
C LEU A 731 -6.58 -20.95 13.28
N ASP A 732 -7.11 -20.32 14.33
CA ASP A 732 -8.21 -19.36 14.23
C ASP A 732 -7.80 -18.04 13.53
N ALA A 733 -6.49 -17.78 13.44
CA ALA A 733 -5.91 -16.63 12.78
C ALA A 733 -5.27 -16.98 11.41
N GLU A 734 -5.50 -18.18 10.87
CA GLU A 734 -4.92 -18.58 9.60
C GLU A 734 -5.42 -17.69 8.45
N GLY A 735 -4.49 -16.99 7.78
CA GLY A 735 -4.80 -16.07 6.68
C GLY A 735 -5.09 -14.62 7.11
N ILE A 736 -4.91 -14.29 8.40
CA ILE A 736 -5.04 -12.93 8.93
C ILE A 736 -3.64 -12.39 9.27
N ASP A 737 -3.33 -11.18 8.81
CA ASP A 737 -2.06 -10.52 9.16
C ASP A 737 -2.01 -10.20 10.65
N ILE A 738 -1.00 -10.75 11.33
CA ILE A 738 -0.79 -10.53 12.77
C ILE A 738 -0.10 -9.16 12.94
N PRO A 739 -0.78 -8.16 13.55
CA PRO A 739 -0.23 -6.82 13.67
C PRO A 739 0.96 -6.82 14.65
N GLN A 740 1.99 -6.02 14.36
CA GLN A 740 3.14 -5.90 15.28
C GLN A 740 2.75 -5.24 16.61
N ASP A 741 1.83 -4.29 16.56
CA ASP A 741 1.26 -3.62 17.73
C ASP A 741 -0.22 -4.02 17.88
N PRO A 742 -0.66 -4.42 19.09
CA PRO A 742 -2.05 -4.75 19.31
C PRO A 742 -2.93 -3.51 19.08
N PRO A 743 -4.06 -3.64 18.36
CA PRO A 743 -4.99 -2.53 18.17
C PRO A 743 -5.50 -2.01 19.52
N THR A 744 -5.76 -0.70 19.62
CA THR A 744 -6.23 -0.09 20.87
C THR A 744 -7.58 -0.68 21.25
N ILE A 745 -7.70 -1.14 22.49
CA ILE A 745 -8.97 -1.58 23.05
C ILE A 745 -9.88 -0.33 23.10
N PRO A 746 -11.05 -0.34 22.41
CA PRO A 746 -11.99 0.77 22.47
C PRO A 746 -12.41 1.06 23.91
N GLU A 747 -12.81 2.30 24.20
CA GLU A 747 -13.39 2.63 25.50
C GLU A 747 -14.60 1.74 25.79
N LEU A 748 -14.80 1.42 27.08
CA LEU A 748 -15.97 0.65 27.50
C LEU A 748 -17.24 1.38 27.05
N PRO A 749 -18.26 0.65 26.57
CA PRO A 749 -19.51 1.26 26.17
C PRO A 749 -20.12 2.02 27.37
N PRO A 750 -20.83 3.14 27.12
CA PRO A 750 -21.37 3.99 28.18
C PRO A 750 -22.44 3.30 29.04
N ASN A 751 -23.04 2.22 28.54
CA ASN A 751 -23.96 1.35 29.24
C ASN A 751 -23.73 -0.13 28.88
N TYR A 752 -24.20 -1.03 29.74
CA TYR A 752 -24.16 -2.49 29.52
C TYR A 752 -25.48 -3.00 28.90
N ASP A 753 -26.19 -2.15 28.15
CA ASP A 753 -27.39 -2.52 27.42
C ASP A 753 -26.97 -3.22 26.12
N PHE A 754 -26.57 -4.49 26.24
CA PHE A 754 -26.07 -5.26 25.11
C PHE A 754 -27.13 -5.38 24.01
N CYS A 755 -26.74 -5.16 22.75
CA CYS A 755 -27.64 -5.26 21.58
C CYS A 755 -28.27 -6.66 21.38
N TYR A 756 -27.79 -7.66 22.11
CA TYR A 756 -28.30 -9.02 22.10
C TYR A 756 -28.51 -9.49 23.53
N GLU A 757 -29.73 -9.91 23.85
CA GLU A 757 -29.96 -10.69 25.07
C GLU A 757 -29.33 -12.08 24.88
N LEU A 758 -28.28 -12.36 25.66
CA LEU A 758 -27.75 -13.71 25.80
C LEU A 758 -28.81 -14.55 26.53
N LYS A 759 -29.50 -15.40 25.76
CA LYS A 759 -30.47 -16.38 26.29
C LYS A 759 -29.80 -17.51 27.04
#